data_AF-A0A820VBA7-F1
#
_entry.id   AF-A0A820VBA7-F1
#
_cell.length_a   1.000
_cell.length_b   1.000
_cell.length_c   1.000
_cell.angle_alpha   90.00
_cell.angle_beta   90.00
_cell.angle_gamma   90.00
#
_symmetry.space_group_name_H-M   'P 1'
#
loop_
_entity.id
_entity.type
_entity.pdbx_description
1 polymer ?
#
loop_
_entity_poly.entity_id
_entity_poly.type
_entity_poly.pdbx_seq_one_letter_code
_entity_poly.pdbx_strand_id
1 'polypeptide(L)'
;LLLRYNELDRILDELSTIVKSIRSLQQQSTEDFDQFLIQCQNKNRELTQHRTELQRARQAITEISPELHPEDSRQLIQKLNLLEIQWTDAERSLATLIDTLAKRRTEYQDFENKFLRFVQWYEHFLNNEISQRLDGLTIESTLEILKNEIKNIVTERRKYANELLIQGRLLQSQTHDPAQLQILRQKVEQLEQMIETVEQQIGKRIKKAENTSKMFHDFEQGFENLCSWMDTIEINLQRASAIQSSNDFHAHQQPISAIEMDIESHSTTLNSLLALGHNLLSETEMSPRSLESLSRTVKTLEQRWGLLKELIMKRKSESDSIHVTWRNLDESISRASKMISDHERFLAEVKRTSGEGLQGIRNEYKSLESVKKTLVDDDKQIQQINKNYSDILHRYSISDSSDDMRIRIKDLNNRWEILNGTFSETIKNLKYMLSVHGDFQLTHDSLVLWLTDLDVLLTNLEHLSEASTNEKIRQLDDMDREIHEKQTKIEYVQTCANYLLSKTVDARGLTINMNQLTKFCQQLRALTKRIIKLKKNLMNVTDHNVDYTSSARSSPLRFASSPTRKRVASPSPPRSRSPNRYLRSRDRFIRPMDKIDLGDNRQHADKLLADFEDILLQINADFHSKEENLHTPTPTGVQIENLPTDFTYNRILTSIRRKIDTLNQFIHQIKQELGAYVIQDFNNDPMVVDIMNKWSHIQSLTNEKDDQLNQNRQRWKLFKRQLENLELLSEQFTSSEHSLSRSMHSKADVKERLDEIEVLLRSTIELSHEFNDNSNIWILFEHRLQLIKDKFQYSHTRSSSPTRESKINSDTKNELLEINSQVDHLETLAHSLEPIDNNEMNQNINRTKLHHFIRIHNDLEILNERLININKNSLSIVSSDQMRQINDMKLIFDRLNSIKRIVKLHLDQLEKLLARNELNLSQMRSSNNNFQRLYQ
;
A
#
# COMPACT_ATOMS: atom_id res chain seq x y z
N LEU A 1 71.92 104.70 45.44
CA LEU A 1 70.82 105.31 44.65
C LEU A 1 71.00 105.05 43.16
N LEU A 2 71.63 105.91 42.37
CA LEU A 2 71.69 105.81 40.89
C LEU A 2 72.02 104.42 40.32
N LEU A 3 72.98 103.70 40.92
CA LEU A 3 73.33 102.32 40.54
C LEU A 3 72.15 101.34 40.68
N ARG A 4 71.40 101.40 41.78
CA ARG A 4 70.18 100.58 41.99
C ARG A 4 69.02 101.01 41.10
N TYR A 5 68.92 102.31 40.78
CA TYR A 5 67.95 102.81 39.80
C TYR A 5 68.18 102.15 38.44
N ASN A 6 69.40 102.23 37.92
CA ASN A 6 69.77 101.64 36.63
C ASN A 6 69.61 100.11 36.62
N GLU A 7 69.92 99.44 37.74
CA GLU A 7 69.75 97.99 37.91
C GLU A 7 68.26 97.58 37.86
N LEU A 8 67.38 98.30 38.57
CA LEU A 8 65.95 98.08 38.53
C LEU A 8 65.33 98.41 37.16
N ASP A 9 65.78 99.49 36.52
CA ASP A 9 65.29 99.88 35.20
C ASP A 9 65.63 98.84 34.13
N ARG A 10 66.84 98.23 34.23
CA ARG A 10 67.28 97.10 33.40
C ARG A 10 66.44 95.84 33.65
N ILE A 11 66.14 95.51 34.90
CA ILE A 11 65.28 94.37 35.27
C ILE A 11 63.85 94.58 34.73
N LEU A 12 63.31 95.80 34.80
CA LEU A 12 62.00 96.11 34.21
C LEU A 12 61.99 95.94 32.68
N ASP A 13 63.09 96.26 31.98
CA ASP A 13 63.19 96.03 30.53
C ASP A 13 63.39 94.55 30.18
N GLU A 14 64.20 93.80 30.93
CA GLU A 14 64.33 92.34 30.78
C GLU A 14 62.97 91.65 30.91
N LEU A 15 62.24 91.93 31.99
CA LEU A 15 60.85 91.45 32.19
C LEU A 15 59.90 91.95 31.09
N SER A 16 60.11 93.16 30.55
CA SER A 16 59.34 93.66 29.40
C SER A 16 59.59 92.86 28.12
N THR A 17 60.80 92.36 27.88
CA THR A 17 61.08 91.48 26.71
C THR A 17 60.33 90.15 26.78
N ILE A 18 60.18 89.58 27.98
CA ILE A 18 59.40 88.34 28.18
C ILE A 18 57.94 88.58 27.78
N VAL A 19 57.32 89.64 28.31
CA VAL A 19 55.92 90.03 27.96
C VAL A 19 55.76 90.31 26.46
N LYS A 20 56.75 90.94 25.81
CA LYS A 20 56.75 91.14 24.35
C LYS A 20 56.80 89.81 23.59
N SER A 21 57.61 88.83 24.03
CA SER A 21 57.72 87.51 23.39
C SER A 21 56.39 86.74 23.37
N ILE A 22 55.56 86.92 24.40
CA ILE A 22 54.23 86.31 24.52
C ILE A 22 53.24 86.93 23.53
N ARG A 23 53.29 88.25 23.32
CA ARG A 23 52.47 88.91 22.30
C ARG A 23 52.83 88.47 20.88
N SER A 24 54.10 88.18 20.59
CA SER A 24 54.47 87.60 19.29
C SER A 24 53.99 86.16 19.13
N LEU A 25 54.01 85.33 20.17
CA LEU A 25 53.42 83.97 20.15
C LEU A 25 51.91 83.99 19.88
N GLN A 26 51.19 84.95 20.48
CA GLN A 26 49.75 85.16 20.23
C GLN A 26 49.42 85.61 18.79
N GLN A 27 50.43 85.99 17.99
CA GLN A 27 50.29 86.38 16.59
C GLN A 27 50.76 85.29 15.61
N GLN A 28 51.29 84.16 16.10
CA GLN A 28 51.70 83.04 15.25
C GLN A 28 50.50 82.15 14.87
N SER A 29 50.34 81.94 13.57
CA SER A 29 49.57 80.80 13.05
C SER A 29 50.49 79.58 13.00
N THR A 30 50.04 78.43 13.48
CA THR A 30 50.88 77.23 13.65
C THR A 30 50.22 75.97 13.09
N GLU A 31 51.02 75.17 12.40
CA GLU A 31 50.62 73.98 11.65
C GLU A 31 50.48 72.72 12.54
N ASP A 32 50.92 72.76 13.80
CA ASP A 32 50.82 71.66 14.77
C ASP A 32 50.26 72.17 16.11
N PHE A 33 49.02 71.75 16.43
CA PHE A 33 48.30 72.09 17.66
C PHE A 33 49.00 71.59 18.94
N ASP A 34 49.63 70.41 18.89
CA ASP A 34 50.22 69.77 20.05
C ASP A 34 51.59 70.40 20.38
N GLN A 35 52.40 70.69 19.34
CA GLN A 35 53.62 71.47 19.53
C GLN A 35 53.33 72.89 20.01
N PHE A 36 52.32 73.57 19.44
CA PHE A 36 51.97 74.93 19.87
C PHE A 36 51.41 74.99 21.30
N LEU A 37 50.61 73.99 21.71
CA LEU A 37 50.17 73.85 23.11
C LEU A 37 51.37 73.69 24.05
N ILE A 38 52.37 72.88 23.70
CA ILE A 38 53.60 72.69 24.48
C ILE A 38 54.42 73.99 24.55
N GLN A 39 54.55 74.73 23.44
CA GLN A 39 55.23 76.03 23.41
C GLN A 39 54.54 77.05 24.33
N CYS A 40 53.21 77.15 24.26
CA CYS A 40 52.42 78.01 25.15
C CYS A 40 52.60 77.61 26.62
N GLN A 41 52.50 76.32 26.95
CA GLN A 41 52.71 75.82 28.32
C GLN A 41 54.11 76.12 28.86
N ASN A 42 55.16 76.04 28.04
CA ASN A 42 56.52 76.39 28.44
C ASN A 42 56.65 77.91 28.69
N LYS A 43 56.04 78.76 27.87
CA LYS A 43 56.00 80.22 28.12
C LYS A 43 55.15 80.62 29.33
N ASN A 44 54.15 79.81 29.71
CA ASN A 44 53.44 79.97 30.98
C ASN A 44 54.34 79.65 32.20
N ARG A 45 55.21 78.64 32.07
CA ARG A 45 56.21 78.32 33.11
C ARG A 45 57.23 79.46 33.27
N GLU A 46 57.69 80.02 32.15
CA GLU A 46 58.59 81.18 32.13
C GLU A 46 57.97 82.40 32.85
N LEU A 47 56.70 82.73 32.56
CA LEU A 47 55.94 83.74 33.32
C LEU A 47 55.90 83.42 34.82
N THR A 48 55.48 82.21 35.21
CA THR A 48 55.30 81.88 36.64
C THR A 48 56.61 81.87 37.43
N GLN A 49 57.75 81.64 36.78
CA GLN A 49 59.09 81.76 37.39
C GLN A 49 59.47 83.25 37.62
N HIS A 50 59.48 84.04 36.55
CA HIS A 50 59.86 85.46 36.60
C HIS A 50 58.85 86.36 37.34
N ARG A 51 57.63 85.87 37.62
CA ARG A 51 56.65 86.53 38.50
C ARG A 51 57.23 86.87 39.89
N THR A 52 58.13 86.03 40.40
CA THR A 52 58.82 86.28 41.68
C THR A 52 59.82 87.44 41.61
N GLU A 53 60.42 87.67 40.45
CA GLU A 53 61.39 88.75 40.21
C GLU A 53 60.70 90.09 40.02
N LEU A 54 59.54 90.10 39.34
CA LEU A 54 58.65 91.28 39.30
C LEU A 54 58.22 91.72 40.70
N GLN A 55 57.91 90.77 41.61
CA GLN A 55 57.59 91.08 43.00
C GLN A 55 58.79 91.62 43.80
N ARG A 56 60.01 91.12 43.56
CA ARG A 56 61.24 91.68 44.16
C ARG A 56 61.54 93.09 43.64
N ALA A 57 61.40 93.31 42.34
CA ALA A 57 61.57 94.63 41.73
C ALA A 57 60.57 95.64 42.30
N ARG A 58 59.30 95.24 42.47
CA ARG A 58 58.27 96.02 43.16
C ARG A 58 58.68 96.41 44.59
N GLN A 59 59.14 95.45 45.39
CA GLN A 59 59.61 95.69 46.77
C GLN A 59 60.77 96.70 46.80
N ALA A 60 61.81 96.46 46.01
CA ALA A 60 62.97 97.35 45.92
C ALA A 60 62.63 98.75 45.41
N ILE A 61 61.66 98.89 44.49
CA ILE A 61 61.16 100.20 44.04
C ILE A 61 60.43 100.92 45.18
N THR A 62 59.61 100.24 45.99
CA THR A 62 59.01 100.87 47.20
C THR A 62 60.04 101.27 48.26
N GLU A 63 61.11 100.50 48.45
CA GLU A 63 62.19 100.83 49.40
C GLU A 63 62.99 102.06 48.97
N ILE A 64 63.24 102.22 47.67
CA ILE A 64 64.16 103.25 47.14
C ILE A 64 63.39 104.52 46.70
N SER A 65 62.10 104.42 46.39
CA SER A 65 61.21 105.54 46.06
C SER A 65 61.33 106.77 46.98
N PRO A 66 61.34 106.67 48.33
CA PRO A 66 61.44 107.85 49.20
C PRO A 66 62.84 108.51 49.22
N GLU A 67 63.87 107.84 48.68
CA GLU A 67 65.24 108.36 48.59
C GLU A 67 65.58 108.92 47.19
N LEU A 68 64.65 108.85 46.24
CA LEU A 68 64.81 109.32 44.85
C LEU A 68 64.24 110.72 44.63
N HIS A 69 64.69 111.37 43.54
CA HIS A 69 64.04 112.57 43.02
C HIS A 69 62.58 112.23 42.62
N PRO A 70 61.58 113.12 42.88
CA PRO A 70 60.17 112.79 42.65
C PRO A 70 59.84 112.36 41.21
N GLU A 71 60.55 112.89 40.22
CA GLU A 71 60.31 112.55 38.82
C GLU A 71 60.90 111.18 38.42
N ASP A 72 62.06 110.82 38.96
CA ASP A 72 62.71 109.54 38.70
C ASP A 72 61.93 108.41 39.38
N SER A 73 61.45 108.66 40.61
CA SER A 73 60.53 107.77 41.33
C SER A 73 59.23 107.56 40.55
N ARG A 74 58.62 108.64 40.03
CA ARG A 74 57.44 108.54 39.15
C ARG A 74 57.70 107.69 37.91
N GLN A 75 58.83 107.86 37.24
CA GLN A 75 59.17 107.09 36.03
C GLN A 75 59.31 105.59 36.33
N LEU A 76 60.06 105.19 37.37
CA LEU A 76 60.14 103.79 37.80
C LEU A 76 58.79 103.21 38.20
N ILE A 77 58.00 103.95 39.00
CA ILE A 77 56.66 103.50 39.44
C ILE A 77 55.71 103.39 38.24
N GLN A 78 55.77 104.29 37.27
CA GLN A 78 54.95 104.22 36.05
C GLN A 78 55.37 103.06 35.14
N LYS A 79 56.69 102.81 34.96
CA LYS A 79 57.23 101.67 34.20
C LYS A 79 56.84 100.35 34.86
N LEU A 80 56.95 100.25 36.19
CA LEU A 80 56.53 99.11 37.00
C LEU A 80 55.01 98.86 36.91
N ASN A 81 54.17 99.87 37.15
CA ASN A 81 52.71 99.72 37.12
C ASN A 81 52.23 99.31 35.72
N LEU A 82 52.80 99.91 34.66
CA LEU A 82 52.52 99.53 33.28
C LEU A 82 52.96 98.08 33.01
N LEU A 83 54.11 97.65 33.53
CA LEU A 83 54.58 96.27 33.42
C LEU A 83 53.68 95.30 34.20
N GLU A 84 53.26 95.61 35.43
CA GLU A 84 52.32 94.77 36.21
C GLU A 84 51.00 94.55 35.46
N ILE A 85 50.44 95.60 34.86
CA ILE A 85 49.23 95.50 34.02
C ILE A 85 49.48 94.58 32.83
N GLN A 86 50.48 94.91 32.01
CA GLN A 86 50.80 94.13 30.80
C GLN A 86 51.18 92.67 31.10
N TRP A 87 51.78 92.42 32.27
CA TRP A 87 52.10 91.08 32.76
C TRP A 87 50.84 90.29 33.12
N THR A 88 49.91 90.87 33.89
CA THR A 88 48.66 90.17 34.21
C THR A 88 47.74 90.01 32.99
N ASP A 89 47.80 90.91 32.01
CA ASP A 89 47.14 90.73 30.71
C ASP A 89 47.78 89.58 29.92
N ALA A 90 49.10 89.46 29.91
CA ALA A 90 49.81 88.35 29.28
C ALA A 90 49.52 87.01 29.98
N GLU A 91 49.54 86.96 31.32
CA GLU A 91 49.15 85.78 32.11
C GLU A 91 47.70 85.37 31.78
N ARG A 92 46.74 86.30 31.82
CA ARG A 92 45.33 86.02 31.50
C ARG A 92 45.16 85.56 30.06
N SER A 93 45.76 86.25 29.10
CA SER A 93 45.59 85.96 27.66
C SER A 93 46.31 84.69 27.21
N LEU A 94 47.44 84.34 27.82
CA LEU A 94 48.15 83.08 27.53
C LEU A 94 47.48 81.90 28.25
N ALA A 95 46.91 82.10 29.45
CA ALA A 95 46.10 81.08 30.11
C ALA A 95 44.82 80.75 29.30
N THR A 96 44.10 81.74 28.78
CA THR A 96 42.93 81.49 27.91
C THR A 96 43.31 80.86 26.57
N LEU A 97 44.50 81.17 26.03
CA LEU A 97 45.02 80.48 24.84
C LEU A 97 45.32 78.99 25.14
N ILE A 98 45.97 78.68 26.26
CA ILE A 98 46.21 77.28 26.67
C ILE A 98 44.89 76.53 26.89
N ASP A 99 43.92 77.13 27.58
CA ASP A 99 42.61 76.50 27.85
C ASP A 99 41.83 76.22 26.56
N THR A 100 41.77 77.18 25.63
CA THR A 100 41.09 77.00 24.34
C THR A 100 41.80 76.01 23.41
N LEU A 101 43.14 75.97 23.40
CA LEU A 101 43.91 74.95 22.68
C LEU A 101 43.71 73.55 23.29
N ALA A 102 43.73 73.43 24.62
CA ALA A 102 43.51 72.18 25.33
C ALA A 102 42.08 71.64 25.13
N LYS A 103 41.07 72.52 25.18
CA LYS A 103 39.67 72.17 24.90
C LYS A 103 39.48 71.69 23.46
N ARG A 104 40.06 72.38 22.48
CA ARG A 104 40.04 71.90 21.07
C ARG A 104 40.71 70.53 20.94
N ARG A 105 41.85 70.30 21.59
CA ARG A 105 42.52 68.99 21.61
C ARG A 105 41.59 67.89 22.15
N THR A 106 40.87 68.13 23.25
CA THR A 106 39.96 67.11 23.80
C THR A 106 38.72 66.89 22.93
N GLU A 107 38.17 67.93 22.30
CA GLU A 107 37.06 67.82 21.33
C GLU A 107 37.46 67.02 20.07
N TYR A 108 38.68 67.25 19.56
CA TYR A 108 39.28 66.46 18.49
C TYR A 108 39.48 64.99 18.89
N GLN A 109 40.02 64.75 20.08
CA GLN A 109 40.32 63.40 20.56
C GLN A 109 39.03 62.61 20.87
N ASP A 110 37.96 63.27 21.32
CA ASP A 110 36.62 62.69 21.45
C ASP A 110 36.05 62.28 20.07
N PHE A 111 36.09 63.17 19.07
CA PHE A 111 35.68 62.86 17.71
C PHE A 111 36.46 61.68 17.12
N GLU A 112 37.79 61.67 17.26
CA GLU A 112 38.65 60.59 16.74
C GLU A 112 38.34 59.23 17.39
N ASN A 113 38.19 59.20 18.71
CA ASN A 113 37.83 57.97 19.45
C ASN A 113 36.45 57.45 19.05
N LYS A 114 35.48 58.34 18.80
CA LYS A 114 34.14 57.97 18.32
C LYS A 114 34.16 57.49 16.87
N PHE A 115 34.94 58.12 16.00
CA PHE A 115 35.13 57.71 14.61
C PHE A 115 35.75 56.31 14.52
N LEU A 116 36.82 56.05 15.26
CA LEU A 116 37.46 54.72 15.32
C LEU A 116 36.50 53.63 15.82
N ARG A 117 35.67 53.92 16.82
CA ARG A 117 34.62 53.00 17.29
C ARG A 117 33.54 52.75 16.23
N PHE A 118 33.23 53.74 15.39
CA PHE A 118 32.28 53.56 14.28
C PHE A 118 32.87 52.67 13.18
N VAL A 119 34.15 52.87 12.81
CA VAL A 119 34.86 52.00 11.84
C VAL A 119 34.89 50.55 12.34
N GLN A 120 35.26 50.33 13.60
CA GLN A 120 35.26 49.00 14.23
C GLN A 120 33.87 48.34 14.21
N TRP A 121 32.80 49.12 14.46
CA TRP A 121 31.42 48.62 14.33
C TRP A 121 31.07 48.27 12.87
N TYR A 122 31.39 49.14 11.91
CA TYR A 122 31.12 48.93 10.49
C TYR A 122 31.77 47.63 9.96
N GLU A 123 33.04 47.42 10.29
CA GLU A 123 33.78 46.20 9.92
C GLU A 123 33.21 44.94 10.59
N HIS A 124 32.86 45.01 11.88
CA HIS A 124 32.26 43.88 12.59
C HIS A 124 30.86 43.53 12.06
N PHE A 125 30.02 44.54 11.83
CA PHE A 125 28.62 44.39 11.48
C PHE A 125 28.44 43.77 10.09
N LEU A 126 29.16 44.30 9.09
CA LEU A 126 29.06 43.81 7.71
C LEU A 126 29.66 42.41 7.50
N ASN A 127 30.80 42.11 8.13
CA ASN A 127 31.50 40.84 7.90
C ASN A 127 30.93 39.70 8.78
N ASN A 128 30.68 39.96 10.07
CA ASN A 128 30.35 38.92 11.04
C ASN A 128 28.89 38.98 11.49
N GLU A 129 28.44 40.12 12.03
CA GLU A 129 27.23 40.15 12.87
C GLU A 129 25.94 39.83 12.10
N ILE A 130 25.79 40.37 10.89
CA ILE A 130 24.63 40.06 10.02
C ILE A 130 24.61 38.56 9.68
N SER A 131 25.76 37.99 9.33
CA SER A 131 25.89 36.58 8.94
C SER A 131 25.56 35.64 10.10
N GLN A 132 26.07 35.95 11.30
CA GLN A 132 25.81 35.17 12.52
C GLN A 132 24.35 35.25 12.98
N ARG A 133 23.68 36.41 12.83
CA ARG A 133 22.26 36.58 13.20
C ARG A 133 21.28 35.86 12.27
N LEU A 134 21.71 35.43 11.09
CA LEU A 134 20.83 34.84 10.05
C LEU A 134 21.11 33.36 9.77
N ASP A 135 22.15 32.77 10.33
CA ASP A 135 22.53 31.38 10.07
C ASP A 135 21.49 30.38 10.63
N GLY A 136 21.21 29.32 9.85
CA GLY A 136 20.30 28.24 10.22
C GLY A 136 18.80 28.57 10.31
N LEU A 137 18.37 29.80 10.02
CA LEU A 137 16.98 30.26 10.16
C LEU A 137 16.07 29.96 8.95
N THR A 138 14.74 30.13 9.12
CA THR A 138 13.76 30.07 8.01
C THR A 138 13.66 31.40 7.26
N ILE A 139 12.95 31.40 6.13
CA ILE A 139 12.80 32.61 5.29
C ILE A 139 11.99 33.68 6.02
N GLU A 140 10.96 33.31 6.78
CA GLU A 140 10.15 34.24 7.58
C GLU A 140 11.00 34.85 8.70
N SER A 141 11.72 34.03 9.46
CA SER A 141 12.56 34.50 10.57
C SER A 141 13.74 35.36 10.11
N THR A 142 14.37 35.04 8.97
CA THR A 142 15.42 35.90 8.39
C THR A 142 14.84 37.25 7.94
N LEU A 143 13.68 37.24 7.27
CA LEU A 143 12.96 38.46 6.88
C LEU A 143 12.56 39.31 8.09
N GLU A 144 12.07 38.69 9.15
CA GLU A 144 11.63 39.39 10.37
C GLU A 144 12.81 40.04 11.11
N ILE A 145 13.91 39.31 11.31
CA ILE A 145 15.14 39.84 11.92
C ILE A 145 15.77 40.92 11.04
N LEU A 146 15.75 40.77 9.72
CA LEU A 146 16.21 41.81 8.78
C LEU A 146 15.35 43.09 8.87
N LYS A 147 14.02 42.97 8.94
CA LYS A 147 13.09 44.11 8.99
C LYS A 147 13.01 44.79 10.35
N ASN A 148 13.14 44.03 11.44
CA ASN A 148 12.92 44.51 12.80
C ASN A 148 14.28 44.80 13.48
N GLU A 149 15.06 43.78 13.83
CA GLU A 149 16.31 43.95 14.58
C GLU A 149 17.39 44.70 13.79
N ILE A 150 17.79 44.15 12.65
CA ILE A 150 18.94 44.62 11.88
C ILE A 150 18.67 46.03 11.34
N LYS A 151 17.45 46.28 10.84
CA LYS A 151 17.02 47.62 10.45
C LYS A 151 17.03 48.62 11.61
N ASN A 152 16.54 48.24 12.79
CA ASN A 152 16.56 49.13 13.96
C ASN A 152 18.01 49.46 14.38
N ILE A 153 18.91 48.46 14.43
CA ILE A 153 20.34 48.65 14.70
C ILE A 153 20.95 49.67 13.73
N VAL A 154 20.65 49.55 12.42
CA VAL A 154 21.12 50.52 11.41
C VAL A 154 20.51 51.91 11.64
N THR A 155 19.23 52.03 11.97
CA THR A 155 18.62 53.36 12.23
C THR A 155 19.19 54.05 13.48
N GLU A 156 19.48 53.33 14.57
CA GLU A 156 20.15 53.90 15.74
C GLU A 156 21.61 54.28 15.42
N ARG A 157 22.30 53.47 14.61
CA ARG A 157 23.65 53.78 14.13
C ARG A 157 23.68 54.96 13.15
N ARG A 158 22.64 55.18 12.36
CA ARG A 158 22.47 56.39 11.53
C ARG A 158 22.25 57.64 12.39
N LYS A 159 21.51 57.58 13.50
CA LYS A 159 21.42 58.72 14.45
C LYS A 159 22.81 59.07 15.02
N TYR A 160 23.54 58.06 15.50
CA TYR A 160 24.90 58.25 16.04
C TYR A 160 25.89 58.76 14.99
N ALA A 161 25.79 58.27 13.74
CA ALA A 161 26.56 58.81 12.61
C ALA A 161 26.21 60.29 12.37
N ASN A 162 24.93 60.66 12.37
CA ASN A 162 24.50 62.05 12.18
C ASN A 162 25.02 62.99 13.29
N GLU A 163 25.00 62.57 14.55
CA GLU A 163 25.64 63.31 15.66
C GLU A 163 27.14 63.52 15.42
N LEU A 164 27.84 62.46 15.01
CA LEU A 164 29.28 62.52 14.75
C LEU A 164 29.63 63.33 13.49
N LEU A 165 28.79 63.31 12.45
CA LEU A 165 28.88 64.19 11.29
C LEU A 165 28.72 65.66 11.69
N ILE A 166 27.81 65.98 12.62
CA ILE A 166 27.65 67.34 13.17
C ILE A 166 28.89 67.74 13.97
N GLN A 167 29.43 66.87 14.84
CA GLN A 167 30.68 67.13 15.56
C GLN A 167 31.86 67.38 14.60
N GLY A 168 32.01 66.54 13.56
CA GLY A 168 33.08 66.67 12.56
C GLY A 168 32.96 67.95 11.72
N ARG A 169 31.75 68.31 11.27
CA ARG A 169 31.48 69.56 10.54
C ARG A 169 31.70 70.80 11.41
N LEU A 170 31.41 70.72 12.72
CA LEU A 170 31.71 71.78 13.68
C LEU A 170 33.23 71.95 13.85
N LEU A 171 34.00 70.87 14.01
CA LEU A 171 35.46 70.93 14.08
C LEU A 171 36.06 71.50 12.78
N GLN A 172 35.56 71.10 11.60
CA GLN A 172 35.97 71.68 10.31
C GLN A 172 35.79 73.21 10.28
N SER A 173 34.68 73.73 10.81
CA SER A 173 34.42 75.20 10.82
C SER A 173 35.30 75.99 11.79
N GLN A 174 35.91 75.34 12.78
CA GLN A 174 36.79 75.97 13.76
C GLN A 174 38.29 75.84 13.43
N THR A 175 38.62 75.07 12.39
CA THR A 175 39.99 74.64 12.09
C THR A 175 40.61 75.48 10.99
N HIS A 176 41.81 75.99 11.28
CA HIS A 176 42.50 76.98 10.44
C HIS A 176 43.77 76.40 9.77
N ASP A 177 44.27 75.24 10.22
CA ASP A 177 45.29 74.47 9.50
C ASP A 177 44.64 73.74 8.29
N PRO A 178 45.14 73.95 7.05
CA PRO A 178 44.63 73.23 5.88
C PRO A 178 44.84 71.71 5.94
N ALA A 179 45.91 71.20 6.58
CA ALA A 179 46.22 69.77 6.59
C ALA A 179 45.23 68.98 7.47
N GLN A 180 45.06 69.38 8.72
CA GLN A 180 44.09 68.82 9.67
C GLN A 180 42.64 69.02 9.18
N LEU A 181 42.35 70.14 8.50
CA LEU A 181 41.07 70.37 7.84
C LEU A 181 40.80 69.37 6.69
N GLN A 182 41.82 69.03 5.89
CA GLN A 182 41.67 68.02 4.82
C GLN A 182 41.47 66.61 5.39
N ILE A 183 42.17 66.25 6.47
CA ILE A 183 41.97 64.98 7.18
C ILE A 183 40.54 64.90 7.76
N LEU A 184 40.04 65.98 8.37
CA LEU A 184 38.65 66.03 8.85
C LEU A 184 37.61 65.93 7.73
N ARG A 185 37.89 66.50 6.54
CA ARG A 185 37.00 66.38 5.38
C ARG A 185 36.90 64.92 4.94
N GLN A 186 38.04 64.24 4.78
CA GLN A 186 38.08 62.82 4.44
C GLN A 186 37.36 61.94 5.47
N LYS A 187 37.54 62.16 6.78
CA LYS A 187 36.87 61.35 7.82
C LYS A 187 35.35 61.58 7.86
N VAL A 188 34.88 62.82 7.68
CA VAL A 188 33.43 63.11 7.61
C VAL A 188 32.80 62.52 6.35
N GLU A 189 33.50 62.56 5.22
CA GLU A 189 33.06 61.95 3.96
C GLU A 189 33.04 60.40 4.04
N GLN A 190 34.09 59.78 4.59
CA GLN A 190 34.14 58.34 4.87
C GLN A 190 33.00 57.90 5.80
N LEU A 191 32.68 58.68 6.83
CA LEU A 191 31.61 58.35 7.77
C LEU A 191 30.23 58.31 7.10
N GLU A 192 29.93 59.30 6.25
CA GLU A 192 28.69 59.37 5.45
C GLU A 192 28.62 58.18 4.46
N GLN A 193 29.71 57.90 3.75
CA GLN A 193 29.80 56.77 2.81
C GLN A 193 29.63 55.41 3.50
N MET A 194 30.20 55.21 4.69
CA MET A 194 30.08 53.95 5.45
C MET A 194 28.64 53.69 5.87
N ILE A 195 27.95 54.66 6.48
CA ILE A 195 26.56 54.44 6.92
C ILE A 195 25.60 54.25 5.74
N GLU A 196 25.78 55.01 4.65
CA GLU A 196 24.96 54.87 3.44
C GLU A 196 25.22 53.51 2.75
N THR A 197 26.46 53.02 2.76
CA THR A 197 26.79 51.67 2.26
C THR A 197 26.07 50.57 3.06
N VAL A 198 26.04 50.67 4.39
CA VAL A 198 25.30 49.72 5.25
C VAL A 198 23.81 49.75 4.94
N GLU A 199 23.20 50.94 4.88
CA GLU A 199 21.78 51.11 4.55
C GLU A 199 21.42 50.53 3.17
N GLN A 200 22.28 50.76 2.16
CA GLN A 200 22.08 50.18 0.82
C GLN A 200 22.21 48.65 0.80
N GLN A 201 23.16 48.06 1.53
CA GLN A 201 23.33 46.61 1.57
C GLN A 201 22.18 45.92 2.32
N ILE A 202 21.77 46.45 3.49
CA ILE A 202 20.62 45.94 4.24
C ILE A 202 19.32 46.14 3.46
N GLY A 203 19.13 47.28 2.79
CA GLY A 203 17.97 47.53 1.92
C GLY A 203 17.89 46.59 0.71
N LYS A 204 19.03 46.13 0.18
CA LYS A 204 19.08 45.09 -0.87
C LYS A 204 18.71 43.72 -0.32
N ARG A 205 19.27 43.30 0.83
CA ARG A 205 18.95 42.01 1.48
C ARG A 205 17.47 41.93 1.92
N ILE A 206 16.92 42.99 2.51
CA ILE A 206 15.48 43.05 2.87
C ILE A 206 14.61 42.81 1.63
N LYS A 207 14.85 43.54 0.53
CA LYS A 207 14.07 43.38 -0.71
C LYS A 207 14.20 41.98 -1.34
N LYS A 208 15.37 41.36 -1.22
CA LYS A 208 15.57 39.99 -1.71
C LYS A 208 14.81 38.99 -0.85
N ALA A 209 14.98 39.03 0.47
CA ALA A 209 14.24 38.20 1.41
C ALA A 209 12.71 38.39 1.31
N GLU A 210 12.22 39.60 1.06
CA GLU A 210 10.80 39.89 0.77
C GLU A 210 10.29 39.14 -0.47
N ASN A 211 11.06 39.15 -1.57
CA ASN A 211 10.70 38.41 -2.78
C ASN A 211 10.78 36.89 -2.56
N THR A 212 11.83 36.41 -1.90
CA THR A 212 12.01 34.98 -1.58
C THR A 212 10.89 34.45 -0.68
N SER A 213 10.51 35.21 0.36
CA SER A 213 9.39 34.89 1.25
C SER A 213 8.06 34.85 0.50
N LYS A 214 7.81 35.81 -0.40
CA LYS A 214 6.60 35.79 -1.23
C LYS A 214 6.57 34.56 -2.15
N MET A 215 7.67 34.27 -2.86
CA MET A 215 7.74 33.09 -3.73
C MET A 215 7.56 31.78 -2.97
N PHE A 216 8.08 31.70 -1.74
CA PHE A 216 7.90 30.54 -0.85
C PHE A 216 6.43 30.37 -0.44
N HIS A 217 5.76 31.46 -0.03
CA HIS A 217 4.33 31.44 0.29
C HIS A 217 3.44 31.11 -0.91
N ASP A 218 3.71 31.71 -2.08
CA ASP A 218 3.01 31.41 -3.34
C ASP A 218 3.18 29.92 -3.72
N PHE A 219 4.36 29.32 -3.45
CA PHE A 219 4.63 27.89 -3.65
C PHE A 219 3.90 27.00 -2.63
N GLU A 220 3.97 27.30 -1.32
CA GLU A 220 3.30 26.51 -0.28
C GLU A 220 1.78 26.47 -0.48
N GLN A 221 1.16 27.62 -0.76
CA GLN A 221 -0.28 27.72 -1.03
C GLN A 221 -0.67 26.89 -2.27
N GLY A 222 0.12 26.96 -3.34
CA GLY A 222 -0.12 26.15 -4.54
C GLY A 222 0.11 24.65 -4.33
N PHE A 223 1.11 24.28 -3.52
CA PHE A 223 1.39 22.91 -3.13
C PHE A 223 0.24 22.30 -2.32
N GLU A 224 -0.29 23.00 -1.31
CA GLU A 224 -1.43 22.55 -0.51
C GLU A 224 -2.70 22.38 -1.37
N ASN A 225 -3.03 23.37 -2.19
CA ASN A 225 -4.15 23.30 -3.14
C ASN A 225 -4.03 22.11 -4.09
N LEU A 226 -2.85 21.89 -4.69
CA LEU A 226 -2.62 20.80 -5.63
C LEU A 226 -2.64 19.43 -4.92
N CYS A 227 -2.17 19.35 -3.67
CA CYS A 227 -2.28 18.13 -2.87
C CYS A 227 -3.74 17.79 -2.54
N SER A 228 -4.55 18.77 -2.11
CA SER A 228 -5.97 18.55 -1.81
C SER A 228 -6.77 18.12 -3.05
N TRP A 229 -6.44 18.67 -4.23
CA TRP A 229 -6.99 18.20 -5.50
C TRP A 229 -6.50 16.78 -5.85
N MET A 230 -5.21 16.45 -5.67
CA MET A 230 -4.70 15.09 -5.89
C MET A 230 -5.37 14.07 -4.95
N ASP A 231 -5.54 14.39 -3.67
CA ASP A 231 -6.28 13.55 -2.70
C ASP A 231 -7.69 13.27 -3.22
N THR A 232 -8.38 14.32 -3.71
CA THR A 232 -9.73 14.23 -4.26
C THR A 232 -9.78 13.36 -5.52
N ILE A 233 -8.82 13.50 -6.43
CA ILE A 233 -8.77 12.73 -7.68
C ILE A 233 -8.33 11.28 -7.46
N GLU A 234 -7.41 11.00 -6.53
CA GLU A 234 -7.06 9.64 -6.12
C GLU A 234 -8.25 8.94 -5.47
N ILE A 235 -9.02 9.62 -4.62
CA ILE A 235 -10.28 9.12 -4.07
C ILE A 235 -11.31 8.86 -5.18
N ASN A 236 -11.43 9.75 -6.18
CA ASN A 236 -12.34 9.56 -7.32
C ASN A 236 -11.90 8.40 -8.23
N LEU A 237 -10.60 8.20 -8.45
CA LEU A 237 -10.04 7.03 -9.15
C LEU A 237 -10.28 5.73 -8.40
N GLN A 238 -10.19 5.73 -7.06
CA GLN A 238 -10.54 4.57 -6.23
C GLN A 238 -12.05 4.28 -6.31
N ARG A 239 -12.90 5.31 -6.28
CA ARG A 239 -14.36 5.22 -6.35
C ARG A 239 -14.92 4.93 -7.74
N ALA A 240 -14.18 5.19 -8.81
CA ALA A 240 -14.54 4.79 -10.17
C ALA A 240 -14.71 3.26 -10.21
N SER A 241 -15.96 2.83 -10.32
CA SER A 241 -16.41 1.47 -10.00
C SER A 241 -15.92 0.43 -11.00
N ALA A 242 -15.88 -0.83 -10.57
CA ALA A 242 -15.78 -1.96 -11.49
C ALA A 242 -17.04 -2.01 -12.37
N ILE A 243 -16.86 -2.15 -13.69
CA ILE A 243 -17.95 -2.23 -14.67
C ILE A 243 -18.85 -3.42 -14.34
N GLN A 244 -20.10 -3.18 -13.94
CA GLN A 244 -20.99 -4.24 -13.44
C GLN A 244 -21.76 -4.97 -14.56
N SER A 245 -22.17 -4.27 -15.62
CA SER A 245 -22.80 -4.87 -16.79
C SER A 245 -22.25 -4.32 -18.11
N SER A 246 -22.53 -5.02 -19.21
CA SER A 246 -22.20 -4.57 -20.57
C SER A 246 -22.85 -3.24 -20.96
N ASN A 247 -23.96 -2.85 -20.32
CA ASN A 247 -24.68 -1.61 -20.61
C ASN A 247 -24.06 -0.40 -19.90
N ASP A 248 -23.41 -0.61 -18.75
CA ASP A 248 -22.86 0.47 -17.92
C ASP A 248 -21.55 1.03 -18.44
N PHE A 249 -20.95 0.47 -19.50
CA PHE A 249 -19.63 0.87 -19.98
C PHE A 249 -19.54 2.37 -20.27
N HIS A 250 -20.53 2.95 -20.98
CA HIS A 250 -20.52 4.39 -21.25
C HIS A 250 -20.66 5.25 -19.97
N ALA A 251 -21.38 4.76 -18.96
CA ALA A 251 -21.51 5.42 -17.66
C ALA A 251 -20.23 5.33 -16.81
N HIS A 252 -19.39 4.29 -17.02
CA HIS A 252 -18.08 4.13 -16.36
C HIS A 252 -16.96 4.86 -17.12
N GLN A 253 -17.01 4.94 -18.45
CA GLN A 253 -15.99 5.58 -19.26
C GLN A 253 -16.04 7.11 -19.17
N GLN A 254 -17.22 7.71 -19.00
CA GLN A 254 -17.35 9.17 -18.82
C GLN A 254 -16.58 9.72 -17.60
N PRO A 255 -16.72 9.20 -16.36
CA PRO A 255 -15.96 9.71 -15.21
C PRO A 255 -14.45 9.45 -15.36
N ILE A 256 -14.02 8.34 -15.98
CA ILE A 256 -12.60 8.09 -16.28
C ILE A 256 -12.07 9.18 -17.23
N SER A 257 -12.78 9.47 -18.33
CA SER A 257 -12.41 10.51 -19.28
C SER A 257 -12.47 11.93 -18.69
N ALA A 258 -13.39 12.19 -17.75
CA ALA A 258 -13.46 13.46 -17.05
C ALA A 258 -12.28 13.67 -16.10
N ILE A 259 -11.87 12.62 -15.37
CA ILE A 259 -10.67 12.64 -14.51
C ILE A 259 -9.40 12.82 -15.36
N GLU A 260 -9.28 12.13 -16.48
CA GLU A 260 -8.16 12.28 -17.43
C GLU A 260 -8.04 13.74 -17.93
N MET A 261 -9.16 14.36 -18.31
CA MET A 261 -9.21 15.76 -18.74
C MET A 261 -8.86 16.74 -17.59
N ASP A 262 -9.31 16.47 -16.37
CA ASP A 262 -8.99 17.31 -15.20
C ASP A 262 -7.50 17.24 -14.84
N ILE A 263 -6.91 16.04 -14.85
CA ILE A 263 -5.45 15.83 -14.67
C ILE A 263 -4.67 16.58 -15.75
N GLU A 264 -5.09 16.53 -17.02
CA GLU A 264 -4.38 17.24 -18.08
C GLU A 264 -4.50 18.76 -17.93
N SER A 265 -5.63 19.27 -17.43
CA SER A 265 -5.81 20.70 -17.13
C SER A 265 -4.90 21.19 -15.98
N HIS A 266 -4.76 20.39 -14.93
CA HIS A 266 -3.89 20.70 -13.79
C HIS A 266 -2.39 20.57 -14.10
N SER A 267 -2.02 19.99 -15.26
CA SER A 267 -0.63 19.87 -15.69
C SER A 267 0.07 21.23 -15.85
N THR A 268 -0.67 22.30 -16.21
CA THR A 268 -0.09 23.66 -16.26
C THR A 268 0.20 24.21 -14.86
N THR A 269 -0.69 23.94 -13.91
CA THR A 269 -0.55 24.34 -12.50
C THR A 269 0.67 23.67 -11.88
N LEU A 270 0.83 22.36 -12.06
CA LEU A 270 2.04 21.61 -11.67
C LEU A 270 3.30 22.26 -12.25
N ASN A 271 3.37 22.46 -13.57
CA ASN A 271 4.56 23.00 -14.22
C ASN A 271 4.93 24.40 -13.70
N SER A 272 3.93 25.23 -13.34
CA SER A 272 4.18 26.53 -12.71
C SER A 272 4.74 26.40 -11.28
N LEU A 273 4.28 25.42 -10.50
CA LEU A 273 4.75 25.17 -9.14
C LEU A 273 6.13 24.52 -9.10
N LEU A 274 6.44 23.62 -10.04
CA LEU A 274 7.79 23.08 -10.20
C LEU A 274 8.77 24.18 -10.62
N ALA A 275 8.38 25.09 -11.52
CA ALA A 275 9.20 26.24 -11.87
C ALA A 275 9.45 27.18 -10.67
N LEU A 276 8.43 27.49 -9.86
CA LEU A 276 8.59 28.24 -8.61
C LEU A 276 9.50 27.52 -7.61
N GLY A 277 9.30 26.20 -7.42
CA GLY A 277 10.13 25.37 -6.54
C GLY A 277 11.60 25.32 -6.99
N HIS A 278 11.87 25.18 -8.29
CA HIS A 278 13.24 25.23 -8.82
C HIS A 278 13.88 26.62 -8.71
N ASN A 279 13.11 27.69 -8.89
CA ASN A 279 13.60 29.06 -8.67
C ASN A 279 13.99 29.27 -7.20
N LEU A 280 13.14 28.85 -6.24
CA LEU A 280 13.45 28.87 -4.81
C LEU A 280 14.67 28.00 -4.46
N LEU A 281 14.81 26.82 -5.09
CA LEU A 281 16.00 25.96 -4.95
C LEU A 281 17.28 26.54 -5.57
N SER A 282 17.18 27.63 -6.34
CA SER A 282 18.34 28.41 -6.79
C SER A 282 18.70 29.57 -5.85
N GLU A 283 17.85 29.88 -4.86
CA GLU A 283 18.01 31.09 -4.06
C GLU A 283 18.99 30.95 -2.88
N THR A 284 20.03 31.79 -2.92
CA THR A 284 21.20 31.73 -2.03
C THR A 284 20.95 32.18 -0.59
N GLU A 285 19.73 32.58 -0.24
CA GLU A 285 19.36 33.08 1.09
C GLU A 285 18.64 32.02 1.96
N MET A 286 18.29 30.86 1.39
CA MET A 286 17.73 29.74 2.15
C MET A 286 18.82 29.00 2.94
N SER A 287 18.50 28.57 4.17
CA SER A 287 19.39 27.65 4.90
C SER A 287 19.55 26.32 4.14
N PRO A 288 20.71 25.63 4.22
CA PRO A 288 20.90 24.34 3.56
C PRO A 288 19.86 23.28 3.96
N ARG A 289 19.34 23.35 5.19
CA ARG A 289 18.26 22.47 5.67
C ARG A 289 16.93 22.77 4.97
N SER A 290 16.58 24.06 4.86
CA SER A 290 15.36 24.52 4.18
C SER A 290 15.38 24.21 2.69
N LEU A 291 16.55 24.34 2.05
CA LEU A 291 16.79 23.95 0.66
C LEU A 291 16.64 22.43 0.46
N GLU A 292 17.18 21.63 1.38
CA GLU A 292 17.06 20.17 1.32
C GLU A 292 15.64 19.67 1.62
N SER A 293 14.88 20.33 2.50
CA SER A 293 13.45 20.02 2.71
C SER A 293 12.60 20.39 1.49
N LEU A 294 12.84 21.56 0.88
CA LEU A 294 12.16 21.96 -0.35
C LEU A 294 12.51 21.02 -1.52
N SER A 295 13.76 20.55 -1.62
CA SER A 295 14.15 19.58 -2.65
C SER A 295 13.43 18.23 -2.48
N ARG A 296 13.10 17.85 -1.24
CA ARG A 296 12.26 16.67 -0.97
C ARG A 296 10.80 16.91 -1.38
N THR A 297 10.17 18.01 -0.96
CA THR A 297 8.75 18.26 -1.28
C THR A 297 8.49 18.39 -2.78
N VAL A 298 9.38 19.07 -3.52
CA VAL A 298 9.33 19.15 -5.00
C VAL A 298 9.41 17.74 -5.62
N LYS A 299 10.37 16.91 -5.22
CA LYS A 299 10.52 15.53 -5.75
C LYS A 299 9.33 14.63 -5.39
N THR A 300 8.77 14.76 -4.19
CA THR A 300 7.58 14.00 -3.79
C THR A 300 6.36 14.41 -4.62
N LEU A 301 6.22 15.69 -4.98
CA LEU A 301 5.18 16.18 -5.89
C LEU A 301 5.35 15.61 -7.30
N GLU A 302 6.56 15.66 -7.86
CA GLU A 302 6.88 15.05 -9.18
C GLU A 302 6.55 13.55 -9.21
N GLN A 303 6.93 12.82 -8.17
CA GLN A 303 6.68 11.38 -8.03
C GLN A 303 5.19 11.05 -7.89
N ARG A 304 4.45 11.79 -7.03
CA ARG A 304 3.00 11.60 -6.86
C ARG A 304 2.25 11.87 -8.16
N TRP A 305 2.61 12.93 -8.88
CA TRP A 305 2.01 13.24 -10.18
C TRP A 305 2.31 12.18 -11.25
N GLY A 306 3.55 11.66 -11.29
CA GLY A 306 3.91 10.55 -12.18
C GLY A 306 3.06 9.30 -11.93
N LEU A 307 2.97 8.88 -10.68
CA LEU A 307 2.12 7.74 -10.26
C LEU A 307 0.64 7.99 -10.58
N LEU A 308 0.14 9.22 -10.40
CA LEU A 308 -1.24 9.59 -10.75
C LEU A 308 -1.51 9.41 -12.26
N LYS A 309 -0.57 9.84 -13.12
CA LYS A 309 -0.67 9.65 -14.58
C LYS A 309 -0.56 8.16 -14.98
N GLU A 310 0.25 7.36 -14.30
CA GLU A 310 0.27 5.89 -14.50
C GLU A 310 -1.06 5.23 -14.08
N LEU A 311 -1.66 5.65 -12.97
CA LEU A 311 -2.90 5.09 -12.43
C LEU A 311 -4.12 5.35 -13.33
N ILE A 312 -4.28 6.57 -13.87
CA ILE A 312 -5.38 6.85 -14.82
C ILE A 312 -5.19 6.07 -16.13
N MET A 313 -3.97 5.99 -16.66
CA MET A 313 -3.66 5.21 -17.87
C MET A 313 -3.92 3.71 -17.66
N LYS A 314 -3.58 3.17 -16.49
CA LYS A 314 -3.91 1.80 -16.10
C LYS A 314 -5.42 1.57 -16.03
N ARG A 315 -6.16 2.41 -15.28
CA ARG A 315 -7.63 2.27 -15.17
C ARG A 315 -8.35 2.38 -16.51
N LYS A 316 -7.90 3.29 -17.39
CA LYS A 316 -8.42 3.46 -18.75
C LYS A 316 -8.19 2.24 -19.62
N SER A 317 -6.95 1.73 -19.68
CA SER A 317 -6.62 0.52 -20.44
C SER A 317 -7.28 -0.76 -19.89
N GLU A 318 -7.47 -0.86 -18.58
CA GLU A 318 -8.30 -1.90 -17.96
C GLU A 318 -9.76 -1.81 -18.43
N SER A 319 -10.38 -0.62 -18.35
CA SER A 319 -11.74 -0.33 -18.82
C SER A 319 -11.94 -0.69 -20.30
N ASP A 320 -11.03 -0.24 -21.17
CA ASP A 320 -11.05 -0.51 -22.61
C ASP A 320 -10.90 -2.03 -22.91
N SER A 321 -10.06 -2.74 -22.14
CA SER A 321 -9.91 -4.21 -22.29
C SER A 321 -11.17 -4.98 -21.88
N ILE A 322 -11.87 -4.52 -20.84
CA ILE A 322 -13.16 -5.07 -20.39
C ILE A 322 -14.22 -4.84 -21.47
N HIS A 323 -14.28 -3.65 -22.07
CA HIS A 323 -15.22 -3.37 -23.15
C HIS A 323 -15.00 -4.25 -24.39
N VAL A 324 -13.74 -4.38 -24.85
CA VAL A 324 -13.39 -5.21 -26.00
C VAL A 324 -13.72 -6.69 -25.74
N THR A 325 -13.46 -7.20 -24.53
CA THR A 325 -13.78 -8.60 -24.19
C THR A 325 -15.29 -8.86 -24.10
N TRP A 326 -16.08 -7.96 -23.50
CA TRP A 326 -17.55 -8.04 -23.52
C TRP A 326 -18.13 -7.98 -24.94
N ARG A 327 -17.63 -7.06 -25.78
CA ARG A 327 -18.07 -6.93 -27.17
C ARG A 327 -17.77 -8.20 -27.98
N ASN A 328 -16.56 -8.75 -27.85
CA ASN A 328 -16.18 -9.99 -28.52
C ASN A 328 -17.03 -11.19 -28.03
N LEU A 329 -17.49 -11.18 -26.78
CA LEU A 329 -18.43 -12.18 -26.27
C LEU A 329 -19.83 -12.02 -26.91
N ASP A 330 -20.38 -10.79 -26.97
CA ASP A 330 -21.67 -10.50 -27.59
C ASP A 330 -21.71 -10.89 -29.08
N GLU A 331 -20.68 -10.51 -29.84
CA GLU A 331 -20.53 -10.88 -31.25
C GLU A 331 -20.31 -12.39 -31.44
N SER A 332 -19.87 -13.12 -30.40
CA SER A 332 -19.77 -14.59 -30.41
C SER A 332 -21.09 -15.29 -30.08
N ILE A 333 -21.80 -14.84 -29.04
CA ILE A 333 -23.16 -15.29 -28.69
C ILE A 333 -24.10 -15.11 -29.89
N SER A 334 -24.04 -13.96 -30.55
CA SER A 334 -24.88 -13.64 -31.70
C SER A 334 -24.61 -14.55 -32.91
N ARG A 335 -23.34 -14.89 -33.18
CA ARG A 335 -22.97 -15.85 -34.24
C ARG A 335 -23.43 -17.27 -33.90
N ALA A 336 -23.21 -17.73 -32.67
CA ALA A 336 -23.62 -19.06 -32.23
C ALA A 336 -25.15 -19.21 -32.17
N SER A 337 -25.91 -18.20 -31.73
CA SER A 337 -27.38 -18.22 -31.78
C SER A 337 -27.92 -18.33 -33.21
N LYS A 338 -27.29 -17.65 -34.19
CA LYS A 338 -27.62 -17.83 -35.61
C LYS A 338 -27.31 -19.26 -36.09
N MET A 339 -26.12 -19.77 -35.79
CA MET A 339 -25.70 -21.14 -36.13
C MET A 339 -26.66 -22.20 -35.58
N ILE A 340 -27.11 -22.07 -34.33
CA ILE A 340 -28.14 -22.93 -33.72
C ILE A 340 -29.46 -22.81 -34.51
N SER A 341 -29.89 -21.59 -34.84
CA SER A 341 -31.14 -21.34 -35.57
C SER A 341 -31.15 -21.93 -36.99
N ASP A 342 -30.00 -21.92 -37.68
CA ASP A 342 -29.86 -22.54 -39.01
C ASP A 342 -29.85 -24.08 -38.92
N HIS A 343 -29.26 -24.66 -37.86
CA HIS A 343 -29.35 -26.10 -37.57
C HIS A 343 -30.75 -26.56 -37.13
N GLU A 344 -31.46 -25.78 -36.30
CA GLU A 344 -32.86 -25.98 -35.92
C GLU A 344 -33.75 -26.02 -37.18
N ARG A 345 -33.54 -25.07 -38.11
CA ARG A 345 -34.22 -25.02 -39.41
C ARG A 345 -33.92 -26.26 -40.26
N PHE A 346 -32.66 -26.69 -40.35
CA PHE A 346 -32.28 -27.89 -41.10
C PHE A 346 -32.92 -29.17 -40.53
N LEU A 347 -32.89 -29.35 -39.20
CA LEU A 347 -33.50 -30.50 -38.54
C LEU A 347 -35.04 -30.47 -38.63
N ALA A 348 -35.65 -29.30 -38.70
CA ALA A 348 -37.09 -29.16 -38.99
C ALA A 348 -37.42 -29.53 -40.45
N GLU A 349 -36.55 -29.22 -41.41
CA GLU A 349 -36.76 -29.57 -42.82
C GLU A 349 -36.59 -31.08 -43.07
N VAL A 350 -35.56 -31.71 -42.49
CA VAL A 350 -35.39 -33.19 -42.56
C VAL A 350 -36.58 -33.93 -41.92
N LYS A 351 -37.26 -33.33 -40.94
CA LYS A 351 -38.51 -33.88 -40.38
C LYS A 351 -39.73 -33.73 -41.32
N ARG A 352 -39.67 -32.88 -42.34
CA ARG A 352 -40.72 -32.75 -43.38
C ARG A 352 -40.47 -33.68 -44.56
N THR A 353 -39.22 -33.91 -44.96
CA THR A 353 -38.87 -34.74 -46.13
C THR A 353 -39.11 -36.25 -45.93
N SER A 354 -39.39 -36.69 -44.70
CA SER A 354 -39.46 -38.09 -44.27
C SER A 354 -40.60 -38.93 -44.87
N GLY A 355 -41.24 -38.42 -45.93
CA GLY A 355 -42.15 -39.16 -46.80
C GLY A 355 -41.48 -39.91 -47.97
N GLU A 356 -40.23 -39.58 -48.36
CA GLU A 356 -39.58 -40.09 -49.59
C GLU A 356 -39.07 -41.56 -49.52
N GLY A 357 -39.73 -42.41 -48.74
CA GLY A 357 -39.45 -43.85 -48.65
C GLY A 357 -38.02 -44.20 -48.22
N LEU A 358 -37.57 -45.42 -48.56
CA LEU A 358 -36.28 -45.95 -48.11
C LEU A 358 -35.08 -45.09 -48.58
N GLN A 359 -35.11 -44.58 -49.81
CA GLN A 359 -34.00 -43.78 -50.33
C GLN A 359 -33.99 -42.37 -49.72
N GLY A 360 -35.15 -41.79 -49.42
CA GLY A 360 -35.29 -40.61 -48.56
C GLY A 360 -34.63 -40.85 -47.20
N ILE A 361 -35.10 -41.84 -46.43
CA ILE A 361 -34.56 -42.21 -45.10
C ILE A 361 -33.04 -42.42 -45.13
N ARG A 362 -32.51 -43.07 -46.18
CA ARG A 362 -31.07 -43.29 -46.37
C ARG A 362 -30.31 -42.00 -46.69
N ASN A 363 -30.91 -41.08 -47.44
CA ASN A 363 -30.33 -39.77 -47.74
C ASN A 363 -30.37 -38.85 -46.50
N GLU A 364 -31.51 -38.74 -45.83
CA GLU A 364 -31.72 -38.01 -44.57
C GLU A 364 -30.71 -38.43 -43.52
N TYR A 365 -30.55 -39.74 -43.33
CA TYR A 365 -29.55 -40.32 -42.43
C TYR A 365 -28.12 -39.88 -42.78
N LYS A 366 -27.72 -39.95 -44.07
CA LYS A 366 -26.39 -39.50 -44.51
C LYS A 366 -26.19 -38.00 -44.30
N SER A 367 -27.21 -37.19 -44.58
CA SER A 367 -27.16 -35.74 -44.42
C SER A 367 -27.03 -35.35 -42.95
N LEU A 368 -27.85 -35.93 -42.06
CA LEU A 368 -27.75 -35.74 -40.61
C LEU A 368 -26.41 -36.27 -40.05
N GLU A 369 -25.89 -37.40 -40.53
CA GLU A 369 -24.58 -37.92 -40.10
C GLU A 369 -23.40 -37.08 -40.65
N SER A 370 -23.59 -36.34 -41.74
CA SER A 370 -22.59 -35.36 -42.21
C SER A 370 -22.57 -34.12 -41.31
N VAL A 371 -23.74 -33.56 -40.97
CA VAL A 371 -23.88 -32.43 -40.03
C VAL A 371 -23.46 -32.81 -38.61
N LYS A 372 -23.69 -34.05 -38.17
CA LYS A 372 -23.19 -34.53 -36.86
C LYS A 372 -21.65 -34.43 -36.70
N LYS A 373 -20.90 -34.32 -37.80
CA LYS A 373 -19.45 -34.06 -37.73
C LYS A 373 -19.13 -32.60 -37.42
N THR A 374 -19.89 -31.64 -37.95
CA THR A 374 -19.70 -30.21 -37.64
C THR A 374 -20.15 -29.86 -36.23
N LEU A 375 -21.18 -30.54 -35.71
CA LEU A 375 -21.63 -30.37 -34.32
C LEU A 375 -20.49 -30.53 -33.27
N VAL A 376 -19.42 -31.26 -33.58
CA VAL A 376 -18.25 -31.43 -32.68
C VAL A 376 -17.37 -30.18 -32.63
N ASP A 377 -17.29 -29.39 -33.71
CA ASP A 377 -16.59 -28.10 -33.74
C ASP A 377 -17.48 -26.95 -33.28
N ASP A 378 -18.79 -27.06 -33.53
CA ASP A 378 -19.80 -26.15 -32.99
C ASP A 378 -19.88 -26.26 -31.45
N ASP A 379 -19.84 -27.47 -30.88
CA ASP A 379 -19.79 -27.67 -29.42
C ASP A 379 -18.59 -26.96 -28.78
N LYS A 380 -17.42 -27.00 -29.43
CA LYS A 380 -16.21 -26.26 -28.98
C LYS A 380 -16.43 -24.75 -28.99
N GLN A 381 -17.20 -24.21 -29.93
CA GLN A 381 -17.55 -22.79 -29.94
C GLN A 381 -18.46 -22.44 -28.74
N ILE A 382 -19.45 -23.27 -28.43
CA ILE A 382 -20.32 -23.10 -27.25
C ILE A 382 -19.49 -23.18 -25.96
N GLN A 383 -18.63 -24.20 -25.82
CA GLN A 383 -17.70 -24.32 -24.69
C GLN A 383 -16.76 -23.11 -24.56
N GLN A 384 -16.23 -22.59 -25.67
CA GLN A 384 -15.36 -21.41 -25.65
C GLN A 384 -16.10 -20.12 -25.29
N ILE A 385 -17.38 -19.96 -25.67
CA ILE A 385 -18.25 -18.86 -25.23
C ILE A 385 -18.46 -18.94 -23.71
N ASN A 386 -18.83 -20.11 -23.19
CA ASN A 386 -18.99 -20.34 -21.75
C ASN A 386 -17.68 -20.07 -20.97
N LYS A 387 -16.54 -20.51 -21.52
CA LYS A 387 -15.23 -20.21 -20.93
C LYS A 387 -14.91 -18.72 -20.95
N ASN A 388 -15.11 -18.03 -22.08
CA ASN A 388 -14.86 -16.59 -22.18
C ASN A 388 -15.68 -15.79 -21.16
N TYR A 389 -16.95 -16.13 -20.99
CA TYR A 389 -17.82 -15.53 -19.98
C TYR A 389 -17.32 -15.80 -18.55
N SER A 390 -16.97 -17.05 -18.22
CA SER A 390 -16.41 -17.42 -16.92
C SER A 390 -15.09 -16.69 -16.63
N ASP A 391 -14.20 -16.61 -17.63
CA ASP A 391 -12.94 -15.88 -17.56
C ASP A 391 -13.17 -14.37 -17.31
N ILE A 392 -14.19 -13.75 -17.90
CA ILE A 392 -14.53 -12.33 -17.66
C ILE A 392 -15.00 -12.14 -16.20
N LEU A 393 -15.92 -12.97 -15.72
CA LEU A 393 -16.39 -12.91 -14.32
C LEU A 393 -15.24 -13.08 -13.32
N HIS A 394 -14.36 -14.06 -13.54
CA HIS A 394 -13.26 -14.38 -12.62
C HIS A 394 -12.09 -13.40 -12.69
N ARG A 395 -11.72 -12.87 -13.86
CA ARG A 395 -10.57 -11.95 -14.01
C ARG A 395 -10.88 -10.54 -13.52
N TYR A 396 -12.12 -10.09 -13.70
CA TYR A 396 -12.52 -8.70 -13.42
C TYR A 396 -13.46 -8.57 -12.21
N SER A 397 -13.78 -9.67 -11.51
CA SER A 397 -14.69 -9.71 -10.35
C SER A 397 -16.09 -9.12 -10.60
N ILE A 398 -16.54 -9.16 -11.85
CA ILE A 398 -17.81 -8.57 -12.29
C ILE A 398 -18.96 -9.44 -11.79
N SER A 399 -19.88 -8.82 -11.04
CA SER A 399 -21.20 -9.38 -10.79
C SER A 399 -22.13 -8.90 -11.91
N ASP A 400 -22.55 -9.79 -12.82
CA ASP A 400 -23.54 -9.51 -13.88
C ASP A 400 -24.91 -9.19 -13.25
N SER A 401 -25.06 -7.96 -12.77
CA SER A 401 -26.23 -7.45 -12.03
C SER A 401 -27.41 -7.14 -12.95
N SER A 402 -27.18 -7.08 -14.26
CA SER A 402 -28.23 -6.95 -15.27
C SER A 402 -28.85 -8.30 -15.65
N ASP A 403 -28.19 -9.42 -15.33
CA ASP A 403 -28.56 -10.81 -15.65
C ASP A 403 -28.74 -11.13 -17.17
N ASP A 404 -28.72 -10.15 -18.08
CA ASP A 404 -29.01 -10.29 -19.52
C ASP A 404 -28.02 -11.20 -20.24
N MET A 405 -26.71 -10.99 -20.05
CA MET A 405 -25.69 -11.83 -20.68
C MET A 405 -25.77 -13.26 -20.15
N ARG A 406 -25.92 -13.42 -18.83
CA ARG A 406 -26.20 -14.72 -18.20
C ARG A 406 -27.47 -15.39 -18.73
N ILE A 407 -28.55 -14.65 -19.00
CA ILE A 407 -29.81 -15.16 -19.57
C ILE A 407 -29.58 -15.61 -21.02
N ARG A 408 -28.95 -14.78 -21.85
CA ARG A 408 -28.66 -15.10 -23.26
C ARG A 408 -27.73 -16.31 -23.41
N ILE A 409 -26.76 -16.46 -22.51
CA ILE A 409 -25.88 -17.65 -22.46
C ILE A 409 -26.66 -18.88 -21.98
N LYS A 410 -27.57 -18.76 -21.00
CA LYS A 410 -28.45 -19.87 -20.59
C LYS A 410 -29.37 -20.33 -21.73
N ASP A 411 -30.03 -19.42 -22.43
CA ASP A 411 -30.88 -19.76 -23.60
C ASP A 411 -30.07 -20.50 -24.67
N LEU A 412 -28.91 -19.96 -25.03
CA LEU A 412 -28.01 -20.52 -26.03
C LEU A 412 -27.53 -21.93 -25.67
N ASN A 413 -27.18 -22.18 -24.40
CA ASN A 413 -26.83 -23.53 -23.92
C ASN A 413 -28.05 -24.47 -23.92
N ASN A 414 -29.20 -24.03 -23.40
CA ASN A 414 -30.42 -24.85 -23.36
C ASN A 414 -30.86 -25.28 -24.77
N ARG A 415 -30.83 -24.35 -25.74
CA ARG A 415 -31.13 -24.64 -27.15
C ARG A 415 -30.11 -25.59 -27.75
N TRP A 416 -28.82 -25.43 -27.44
CA TRP A 416 -27.77 -26.35 -27.89
C TRP A 416 -27.98 -27.78 -27.37
N GLU A 417 -28.29 -27.96 -26.08
CA GLU A 417 -28.58 -29.27 -25.49
C GLU A 417 -29.81 -29.94 -26.13
N ILE A 418 -30.90 -29.19 -26.32
CA ILE A 418 -32.13 -29.68 -26.98
C ILE A 418 -31.85 -30.05 -28.44
N LEU A 419 -31.07 -29.23 -29.16
CA LEU A 419 -30.70 -29.46 -30.55
C LEU A 419 -29.82 -30.72 -30.69
N ASN A 420 -28.75 -30.83 -29.91
CA ASN A 420 -27.83 -31.98 -29.96
C ASN A 420 -28.50 -33.28 -29.49
N GLY A 421 -29.36 -33.19 -28.47
CA GLY A 421 -30.23 -34.29 -28.03
C GLY A 421 -31.15 -34.78 -29.13
N THR A 422 -31.90 -33.88 -29.77
CA THR A 422 -32.81 -34.25 -30.87
C THR A 422 -32.08 -34.72 -32.13
N PHE A 423 -30.92 -34.18 -32.47
CA PHE A 423 -30.03 -34.72 -33.53
C PHE A 423 -29.59 -36.16 -33.20
N SER A 424 -29.19 -36.42 -31.96
CA SER A 424 -28.72 -37.74 -31.56
C SER A 424 -29.85 -38.77 -31.50
N GLU A 425 -31.05 -38.36 -31.09
CA GLU A 425 -32.25 -39.22 -31.13
C GLU A 425 -32.73 -39.49 -32.57
N THR A 426 -32.85 -38.47 -33.44
CA THR A 426 -33.27 -38.69 -34.84
C THR A 426 -32.30 -39.60 -35.58
N ILE A 427 -30.99 -39.39 -35.43
CA ILE A 427 -29.97 -40.25 -36.04
C ILE A 427 -30.06 -41.68 -35.48
N LYS A 428 -30.27 -41.87 -34.18
CA LYS A 428 -30.47 -43.20 -33.58
C LYS A 428 -31.70 -43.91 -34.15
N ASN A 429 -32.82 -43.20 -34.27
CA ASN A 429 -34.07 -43.74 -34.80
C ASN A 429 -33.94 -44.09 -36.29
N LEU A 430 -33.26 -43.26 -37.10
CA LEU A 430 -32.98 -43.54 -38.50
C LEU A 430 -32.02 -44.74 -38.69
N LYS A 431 -30.95 -44.86 -37.87
CA LYS A 431 -30.10 -46.07 -37.86
C LYS A 431 -30.90 -47.33 -37.55
N TYR A 432 -31.80 -47.28 -36.57
CA TYR A 432 -32.64 -48.43 -36.20
C TYR A 432 -33.64 -48.79 -37.32
N MET A 433 -34.33 -47.80 -37.91
CA MET A 433 -35.21 -48.00 -39.07
C MET A 433 -34.49 -48.65 -40.25
N LEU A 434 -33.27 -48.21 -40.55
CA LEU A 434 -32.43 -48.78 -41.62
C LEU A 434 -31.98 -50.22 -41.30
N SER A 435 -31.69 -50.54 -40.02
CA SER A 435 -31.40 -51.92 -39.59
C SER A 435 -32.63 -52.81 -39.77
N VAL A 436 -33.78 -52.45 -39.18
CA VAL A 436 -35.01 -53.24 -39.24
C VAL A 436 -35.47 -53.48 -40.68
N HIS A 437 -35.24 -52.52 -41.59
CA HIS A 437 -35.46 -52.74 -43.02
C HIS A 437 -34.46 -53.74 -43.64
N GLY A 438 -33.18 -53.67 -43.30
CA GLY A 438 -32.18 -54.64 -43.74
C GLY A 438 -32.50 -56.06 -43.25
N ASP A 439 -32.82 -56.19 -41.97
CA ASP A 439 -33.22 -57.44 -41.33
C ASP A 439 -34.50 -58.01 -41.98
N PHE A 440 -35.52 -57.17 -42.18
CA PHE A 440 -36.74 -57.50 -42.93
C PHE A 440 -36.44 -58.02 -44.34
N GLN A 441 -35.59 -57.33 -45.10
CA GLN A 441 -35.30 -57.70 -46.47
C GLN A 441 -34.53 -59.02 -46.56
N LEU A 442 -33.46 -59.19 -45.77
CA LEU A 442 -32.67 -60.43 -45.75
C LEU A 442 -33.51 -61.64 -45.34
N THR A 443 -34.42 -61.48 -44.38
CA THR A 443 -35.31 -62.56 -43.93
C THR A 443 -36.45 -62.82 -44.90
N HIS A 444 -37.02 -61.80 -45.54
CA HIS A 444 -37.99 -61.94 -46.65
C HIS A 444 -37.38 -62.72 -47.81
N ASP A 445 -36.22 -62.28 -48.31
CA ASP A 445 -35.59 -62.86 -49.50
C ASP A 445 -35.14 -64.31 -49.23
N SER A 446 -34.62 -64.60 -48.03
CA SER A 446 -34.31 -65.97 -47.58
C SER A 446 -35.55 -66.87 -47.47
N LEU A 447 -36.70 -66.34 -47.04
CA LEU A 447 -37.95 -67.10 -46.97
C LEU A 447 -38.51 -67.38 -48.38
N VAL A 448 -38.47 -66.41 -49.29
CA VAL A 448 -38.94 -66.56 -50.68
C VAL A 448 -38.12 -67.61 -51.43
N LEU A 449 -36.80 -67.65 -51.24
CA LEU A 449 -35.94 -68.72 -51.78
C LEU A 449 -36.35 -70.10 -51.22
N TRP A 450 -36.43 -70.23 -49.89
CA TRP A 450 -36.83 -71.49 -49.23
C TRP A 450 -38.21 -72.00 -49.71
N LEU A 451 -39.20 -71.11 -49.89
CA LEU A 451 -40.51 -71.51 -50.40
C LEU A 451 -40.45 -72.00 -51.85
N THR A 452 -39.55 -71.44 -52.65
CA THR A 452 -39.32 -71.87 -54.04
C THR A 452 -38.68 -73.26 -54.08
N ASP A 453 -37.67 -73.49 -53.25
CA ASP A 453 -37.02 -74.82 -53.11
C ASP A 453 -38.03 -75.87 -52.62
N LEU A 454 -38.90 -75.51 -51.66
CA LEU A 454 -39.93 -76.40 -51.12
C LEU A 454 -41.01 -76.74 -52.16
N ASP A 455 -41.40 -75.82 -53.05
CA ASP A 455 -42.34 -76.11 -54.15
C ASP A 455 -41.70 -77.01 -55.24
N VAL A 456 -40.40 -76.85 -55.48
CA VAL A 456 -39.63 -77.72 -56.38
C VAL A 456 -39.53 -79.14 -55.80
N LEU A 457 -39.20 -79.29 -54.52
CA LEU A 457 -39.20 -80.58 -53.82
C LEU A 457 -40.58 -81.24 -53.84
N LEU A 458 -41.65 -80.47 -53.61
CA LEU A 458 -43.02 -80.96 -53.65
C LEU A 458 -43.40 -81.45 -55.05
N THR A 459 -43.07 -80.69 -56.08
CA THR A 459 -43.36 -81.02 -57.48
C THR A 459 -42.55 -82.23 -57.97
N ASN A 460 -41.33 -82.41 -57.49
CA ASN A 460 -40.53 -83.63 -57.70
C ASN A 460 -41.22 -84.85 -57.06
N LEU A 461 -41.63 -84.74 -55.78
CA LEU A 461 -42.36 -85.81 -55.08
C LEU A 461 -43.67 -86.20 -55.76
N GLU A 462 -44.42 -85.23 -56.31
CA GLU A 462 -45.67 -85.48 -57.03
C GLU A 462 -45.51 -86.19 -58.37
N HIS A 463 -44.47 -85.86 -59.15
CA HIS A 463 -44.45 -86.15 -60.60
C HIS A 463 -43.20 -86.87 -61.11
N LEU A 464 -42.09 -86.84 -60.38
CA LEU A 464 -40.77 -87.29 -60.87
C LEU A 464 -40.09 -88.34 -59.97
N SER A 465 -40.45 -88.37 -58.68
CA SER A 465 -39.86 -89.31 -57.71
C SER A 465 -40.41 -90.73 -57.87
N GLU A 466 -39.50 -91.71 -58.00
CA GLU A 466 -39.82 -93.16 -57.99
C GLU A 466 -39.89 -93.77 -56.57
N ALA A 467 -39.71 -92.97 -55.51
CA ALA A 467 -39.64 -93.44 -54.13
C ALA A 467 -40.95 -94.12 -53.65
N SER A 468 -40.83 -95.04 -52.68
CA SER A 468 -41.98 -95.78 -52.17
C SER A 468 -43.03 -94.87 -51.51
N THR A 469 -44.30 -95.30 -51.48
CA THR A 469 -45.40 -94.54 -50.86
C THR A 469 -45.10 -94.12 -49.42
N ASN A 470 -44.48 -95.01 -48.63
CA ASN A 470 -44.08 -94.75 -47.25
C ASN A 470 -42.92 -93.74 -47.14
N GLU A 471 -41.99 -93.72 -48.08
CA GLU A 471 -40.93 -92.70 -48.13
C GLU A 471 -41.47 -91.34 -48.57
N LYS A 472 -42.40 -91.30 -49.55
CA LYS A 472 -43.08 -90.07 -49.93
C LYS A 472 -43.89 -89.47 -48.77
N ILE A 473 -44.58 -90.30 -47.97
CA ILE A 473 -45.27 -89.85 -46.75
C ILE A 473 -44.26 -89.26 -45.74
N ARG A 474 -43.13 -89.93 -45.48
CA ARG A 474 -42.08 -89.41 -44.57
C ARG A 474 -41.48 -88.09 -45.05
N GLN A 475 -41.19 -87.94 -46.33
CA GLN A 475 -40.67 -86.67 -46.86
C GLN A 475 -41.71 -85.55 -46.76
N LEU A 476 -43.01 -85.84 -46.91
CA LEU A 476 -44.09 -84.88 -46.64
C LEU A 476 -44.21 -84.54 -45.14
N ASP A 477 -43.98 -85.49 -44.22
CA ASP A 477 -43.87 -85.21 -42.77
C ASP A 477 -42.69 -84.29 -42.43
N ASP A 478 -41.53 -84.47 -43.08
CA ASP A 478 -40.37 -83.61 -42.87
C ASP A 478 -40.52 -82.22 -43.51
N MET A 479 -41.25 -82.11 -44.63
CA MET A 479 -41.65 -80.80 -45.18
C MET A 479 -42.69 -80.08 -44.30
N ASP A 480 -43.68 -80.80 -43.76
CA ASP A 480 -44.61 -80.27 -42.77
C ASP A 480 -43.86 -79.77 -41.52
N ARG A 481 -42.84 -80.50 -41.06
CA ARG A 481 -41.94 -80.12 -39.94
C ARG A 481 -41.17 -78.84 -40.25
N GLU A 482 -40.53 -78.75 -41.42
CA GLU A 482 -39.75 -77.57 -41.79
C GLU A 482 -40.62 -76.30 -41.91
N ILE A 483 -41.86 -76.42 -42.41
CA ILE A 483 -42.82 -75.31 -42.43
C ILE A 483 -43.09 -74.79 -41.01
N HIS A 484 -43.26 -75.67 -40.02
CA HIS A 484 -43.43 -75.26 -38.62
C HIS A 484 -42.16 -74.60 -38.04
N GLU A 485 -40.97 -75.04 -38.43
CA GLU A 485 -39.71 -74.43 -38.00
C GLU A 485 -39.52 -73.00 -38.58
N LYS A 486 -39.92 -72.75 -39.83
CA LYS A 486 -39.83 -71.40 -40.42
C LYS A 486 -40.91 -70.43 -39.94
N GLN A 487 -42.03 -70.91 -39.40
CA GLN A 487 -43.19 -70.08 -39.01
C GLN A 487 -42.81 -68.88 -38.13
N THR A 488 -41.92 -69.08 -37.14
CA THR A 488 -41.42 -68.02 -36.25
C THR A 488 -40.71 -66.89 -37.00
N LYS A 489 -40.00 -67.20 -38.09
CA LYS A 489 -39.35 -66.19 -38.94
C LYS A 489 -40.38 -65.41 -39.74
N ILE A 490 -41.42 -66.07 -40.25
CA ILE A 490 -42.51 -65.40 -41.01
C ILE A 490 -43.23 -64.37 -40.13
N GLU A 491 -43.51 -64.72 -38.87
CA GLU A 491 -44.10 -63.81 -37.88
C GLU A 491 -43.18 -62.62 -37.53
N TYR A 492 -41.87 -62.86 -37.44
CA TYR A 492 -40.87 -61.79 -37.30
C TYR A 492 -40.87 -60.84 -38.50
N VAL A 493 -40.82 -61.35 -39.74
CA VAL A 493 -40.86 -60.53 -40.97
C VAL A 493 -42.13 -59.69 -41.05
N GLN A 494 -43.29 -60.26 -40.71
CA GLN A 494 -44.55 -59.53 -40.61
C GLN A 494 -44.51 -58.42 -39.55
N THR A 495 -43.87 -58.68 -38.40
CA THR A 495 -43.71 -57.69 -37.33
C THR A 495 -42.82 -56.53 -37.76
N CYS A 496 -41.69 -56.81 -38.44
CA CYS A 496 -40.81 -55.79 -39.00
C CYS A 496 -41.51 -54.95 -40.09
N ALA A 497 -42.28 -55.58 -40.99
CA ALA A 497 -43.06 -54.89 -42.01
C ALA A 497 -44.07 -53.90 -41.38
N ASN A 498 -44.84 -54.38 -40.39
CA ASN A 498 -45.82 -53.56 -39.67
C ASN A 498 -45.17 -52.41 -38.89
N TYR A 499 -44.00 -52.63 -38.27
CA TYR A 499 -43.25 -51.56 -37.61
C TYR A 499 -42.86 -50.46 -38.60
N LEU A 500 -42.25 -50.82 -39.73
CA LEU A 500 -41.79 -49.85 -40.72
C LEU A 500 -42.97 -49.10 -41.38
N LEU A 501 -44.08 -49.81 -41.68
CA LEU A 501 -45.32 -49.19 -42.15
C LEU A 501 -45.91 -48.20 -41.12
N SER A 502 -45.79 -48.47 -39.82
CA SER A 502 -46.23 -47.54 -38.76
C SER A 502 -45.36 -46.27 -38.62
N LYS A 503 -44.25 -46.18 -39.38
CA LYS A 503 -43.25 -45.11 -39.29
C LYS A 503 -42.90 -44.44 -40.63
N THR A 504 -43.51 -44.86 -41.74
CA THR A 504 -43.24 -44.31 -43.09
C THR A 504 -44.54 -43.97 -43.82
N VAL A 505 -44.61 -42.79 -44.46
CA VAL A 505 -45.90 -42.25 -44.97
C VAL A 505 -46.19 -42.65 -46.42
N ASP A 506 -45.26 -42.47 -47.37
CA ASP A 506 -45.44 -43.06 -48.72
C ASP A 506 -44.89 -44.48 -48.74
N ALA A 507 -45.82 -45.43 -48.65
CA ALA A 507 -45.51 -46.83 -48.49
C ALA A 507 -45.02 -47.53 -49.76
N ARG A 508 -45.02 -46.92 -50.96
CA ARG A 508 -44.86 -47.61 -52.27
C ARG A 508 -43.84 -48.76 -52.31
N GLY A 509 -42.61 -48.54 -51.85
CA GLY A 509 -41.56 -49.59 -51.79
C GLY A 509 -41.90 -50.71 -50.80
N LEU A 510 -42.32 -50.37 -49.57
CA LEU A 510 -42.76 -51.35 -48.59
C LEU A 510 -44.06 -52.05 -48.98
N THR A 511 -44.97 -51.39 -49.69
CA THR A 511 -46.20 -51.99 -50.23
C THR A 511 -45.89 -53.01 -51.32
N ILE A 512 -44.85 -52.81 -52.13
CA ILE A 512 -44.37 -53.85 -53.06
C ILE A 512 -43.88 -55.06 -52.27
N ASN A 513 -43.01 -54.87 -51.27
CA ASN A 513 -42.47 -55.97 -50.47
C ASN A 513 -43.55 -56.63 -49.58
N MET A 514 -44.54 -55.88 -49.09
CA MET A 514 -45.68 -56.39 -48.32
C MET A 514 -46.68 -57.13 -49.22
N ASN A 515 -46.85 -56.72 -50.48
CA ASN A 515 -47.60 -57.48 -51.48
C ASN A 515 -46.86 -58.77 -51.88
N GLN A 516 -45.52 -58.75 -51.94
CA GLN A 516 -44.70 -59.96 -52.10
C GLN A 516 -44.84 -60.89 -50.90
N LEU A 517 -44.69 -60.39 -49.67
CA LEU A 517 -44.93 -61.14 -48.43
C LEU A 517 -46.35 -61.71 -48.36
N THR A 518 -47.36 -60.96 -48.80
CA THR A 518 -48.76 -61.40 -48.85
C THR A 518 -48.96 -62.53 -49.86
N LYS A 519 -48.35 -62.43 -51.06
CA LYS A 519 -48.34 -63.50 -52.07
C LYS A 519 -47.59 -64.73 -51.57
N PHE A 520 -46.42 -64.56 -50.96
CA PHE A 520 -45.65 -65.60 -50.28
C PHE A 520 -46.51 -66.34 -49.24
N CYS A 521 -47.21 -65.62 -48.37
CA CYS A 521 -48.12 -66.22 -47.38
C CYS A 521 -49.36 -66.88 -48.02
N GLN A 522 -49.77 -66.50 -49.23
CA GLN A 522 -50.82 -67.20 -49.98
C GLN A 522 -50.28 -68.48 -50.65
N GLN A 523 -49.09 -68.41 -51.23
CA GLN A 523 -48.38 -69.53 -51.85
C GLN A 523 -48.05 -70.61 -50.82
N LEU A 524 -47.45 -70.26 -49.68
CA LEU A 524 -47.19 -71.20 -48.58
C LEU A 524 -48.47 -71.93 -48.15
N ARG A 525 -49.58 -71.20 -47.93
CA ARG A 525 -50.89 -71.82 -47.60
C ARG A 525 -51.44 -72.72 -48.72
N ALA A 526 -51.06 -72.49 -49.98
CA ALA A 526 -51.39 -73.38 -51.09
C ALA A 526 -50.51 -74.64 -51.09
N LEU A 527 -49.20 -74.52 -50.82
CA LEU A 527 -48.29 -75.66 -50.71
C LEU A 527 -48.65 -76.55 -49.52
N THR A 528 -48.94 -76.00 -48.33
CA THR A 528 -49.41 -76.80 -47.18
C THR A 528 -50.70 -77.57 -47.53
N LYS A 529 -51.63 -76.97 -48.28
CA LYS A 529 -52.84 -77.66 -48.77
C LYS A 529 -52.51 -78.76 -49.80
N ARG A 530 -51.51 -78.54 -50.66
CA ARG A 530 -51.01 -79.51 -51.65
C ARG A 530 -50.37 -80.70 -50.94
N ILE A 531 -49.44 -80.47 -50.00
CA ILE A 531 -48.84 -81.46 -49.09
C ILE A 531 -49.92 -82.30 -48.40
N ILE A 532 -50.87 -81.66 -47.70
CA ILE A 532 -51.97 -82.36 -47.00
C ILE A 532 -52.83 -83.20 -47.96
N LYS A 533 -53.07 -82.72 -49.18
CA LYS A 533 -53.84 -83.46 -50.21
C LYS A 533 -53.07 -84.69 -50.71
N LEU A 534 -51.77 -84.57 -50.99
CA LEU A 534 -50.93 -85.70 -51.37
C LEU A 534 -50.83 -86.75 -50.27
N LYS A 535 -50.57 -86.31 -49.04
CA LYS A 535 -50.43 -87.16 -47.85
C LYS A 535 -51.69 -88.01 -47.66
N LYS A 536 -52.87 -87.40 -47.79
CA LYS A 536 -54.18 -88.10 -47.79
C LYS A 536 -54.34 -89.05 -48.97
N ASN A 537 -54.00 -88.64 -50.19
CA ASN A 537 -54.09 -89.52 -51.37
C ASN A 537 -53.18 -90.76 -51.23
N LEU A 538 -51.97 -90.59 -50.67
CA LEU A 538 -51.01 -91.68 -50.44
C LEU A 538 -51.47 -92.60 -49.29
N MET A 539 -52.00 -92.03 -48.20
CA MET A 539 -52.61 -92.83 -47.11
C MET A 539 -53.80 -93.67 -47.60
N ASN A 540 -54.67 -93.10 -48.44
CA ASN A 540 -55.80 -93.82 -49.02
C ASN A 540 -55.37 -94.98 -49.94
N VAL A 541 -54.15 -94.94 -50.49
CA VAL A 541 -53.56 -96.04 -51.28
C VAL A 541 -52.96 -97.12 -50.37
N THR A 542 -52.53 -96.79 -49.16
CA THR A 542 -52.11 -97.79 -48.16
C THR A 542 -53.27 -98.51 -47.46
N ASP A 543 -54.47 -97.92 -47.42
CA ASP A 543 -55.70 -98.48 -46.83
C ASP A 543 -56.33 -99.67 -47.62
N HIS A 544 -55.55 -100.35 -48.47
CA HIS A 544 -55.95 -101.60 -49.17
C HIS A 544 -55.08 -102.82 -48.81
N ASN A 545 -54.28 -102.74 -47.74
CA ASN A 545 -53.68 -103.90 -47.07
C ASN A 545 -53.94 -103.84 -45.56
N VAL A 546 -54.95 -104.59 -45.11
CA VAL A 546 -55.26 -104.79 -43.69
C VAL A 546 -55.08 -106.27 -43.36
N ASP A 547 -54.12 -106.58 -42.50
CA ASP A 547 -54.22 -107.58 -41.44
C ASP A 547 -53.00 -107.43 -40.50
N TYR A 548 -53.17 -107.06 -39.23
CA TYR A 548 -53.64 -107.85 -38.07
C TYR A 548 -52.52 -108.59 -37.31
N THR A 549 -52.01 -107.95 -36.25
CA THR A 549 -51.59 -108.53 -34.96
C THR A 549 -51.15 -107.38 -34.04
N SER A 550 -51.26 -107.39 -32.71
CA SER A 550 -52.29 -107.86 -31.75
C SER A 550 -51.74 -107.65 -30.33
N SER A 551 -52.55 -107.20 -29.35
CA SER A 551 -52.22 -107.08 -27.91
C SER A 551 -50.98 -106.25 -27.52
N ALA A 552 -51.07 -105.04 -26.96
CA ALA A 552 -51.71 -104.61 -25.70
C ALA A 552 -50.98 -104.99 -24.39
N ARG A 553 -50.61 -103.98 -23.58
CA ARG A 553 -50.95 -103.92 -22.13
C ARG A 553 -50.68 -102.56 -21.47
N SER A 554 -51.68 -102.12 -20.69
CA SER A 554 -51.64 -101.30 -19.45
C SER A 554 -50.50 -100.32 -19.13
N SER A 555 -50.95 -99.07 -18.90
CA SER A 555 -50.59 -98.03 -17.89
C SER A 555 -50.01 -98.52 -16.53
N PRO A 556 -49.63 -97.65 -15.53
CA PRO A 556 -49.83 -96.18 -15.42
C PRO A 556 -48.69 -95.35 -14.73
N LEU A 557 -48.95 -94.04 -14.48
CA LEU A 557 -48.18 -93.11 -13.59
C LEU A 557 -46.74 -92.79 -14.09
N ARG A 558 -45.94 -91.83 -13.59
CA ARG A 558 -45.99 -90.75 -12.55
C ARG A 558 -44.90 -89.71 -12.93
N PHE A 559 -44.81 -88.45 -12.49
CA PHE A 559 -45.58 -87.55 -11.61
C PHE A 559 -46.13 -86.37 -12.49
N ALA A 560 -46.55 -85.13 -12.11
CA ALA A 560 -46.50 -84.28 -10.90
C ALA A 560 -45.10 -83.67 -10.53
N SER A 561 -44.95 -82.52 -9.86
CA SER A 561 -45.82 -81.33 -9.68
C SER A 561 -45.08 -80.21 -8.91
N SER A 562 -45.01 -79.01 -9.49
CA SER A 562 -45.29 -77.73 -8.76
C SER A 562 -44.30 -77.33 -7.62
N PRO A 563 -44.55 -76.34 -6.72
CA PRO A 563 -43.54 -75.28 -6.49
C PRO A 563 -43.24 -74.92 -5.00
N THR A 564 -42.50 -73.82 -4.78
CA THR A 564 -42.76 -72.73 -3.78
C THR A 564 -41.60 -72.28 -2.84
N ARG A 565 -41.65 -70.97 -2.56
CA ARG A 565 -41.29 -70.24 -1.32
C ARG A 565 -39.85 -70.27 -0.74
N LYS A 566 -39.21 -69.11 -0.87
CA LYS A 566 -38.86 -68.18 0.23
C LYS A 566 -38.66 -68.78 1.64
N ARG A 567 -37.49 -68.51 2.26
CA ARG A 567 -37.44 -67.70 3.50
C ARG A 567 -36.13 -66.92 3.66
N VAL A 568 -36.24 -65.78 4.35
CA VAL A 568 -35.20 -64.79 4.72
C VAL A 568 -34.30 -65.27 5.86
N ALA A 569 -33.00 -64.96 5.80
CA ALA A 569 -32.16 -64.60 6.95
C ALA A 569 -30.86 -63.88 6.52
N SER A 570 -30.53 -62.76 7.20
CA SER A 570 -29.18 -62.15 7.26
C SER A 570 -28.48 -62.65 8.54
N PRO A 571 -27.13 -62.64 8.69
CA PRO A 571 -26.37 -61.39 8.80
C PRO A 571 -24.91 -61.41 8.25
N SER A 572 -24.22 -60.27 8.36
CA SER A 572 -22.79 -60.02 8.12
C SER A 572 -21.91 -60.39 9.34
N PRO A 573 -20.56 -60.21 9.32
CA PRO A 573 -19.60 -60.12 8.20
C PRO A 573 -18.35 -61.04 8.40
N PRO A 574 -17.50 -61.26 7.37
CA PRO A 574 -16.17 -61.83 7.55
C PRO A 574 -15.14 -60.79 8.06
N ARG A 575 -14.24 -61.21 8.96
CA ARG A 575 -13.08 -60.41 9.40
C ARG A 575 -11.91 -60.52 8.40
N SER A 576 -11.11 -59.46 8.30
CA SER A 576 -9.83 -59.46 7.58
C SER A 576 -8.76 -60.31 8.28
N ARG A 577 -7.82 -60.87 7.50
CA ARG A 577 -6.42 -61.07 7.93
C ARG A 577 -5.44 -61.40 6.79
N SER A 578 -4.45 -60.51 6.64
CA SER A 578 -3.05 -60.79 6.28
C SER A 578 -2.70 -61.46 4.93
N PRO A 579 -2.44 -60.68 3.87
CA PRO A 579 -1.72 -61.15 2.69
C PRO A 579 -0.20 -61.09 2.92
N ASN A 580 0.47 -62.23 3.13
CA ASN A 580 1.94 -62.27 3.15
C ASN A 580 2.53 -63.67 2.83
N ARG A 581 2.50 -64.10 1.55
CA ARG A 581 3.22 -65.30 1.07
C ARG A 581 3.43 -65.38 -0.46
N TYR A 582 3.80 -64.30 -1.15
CA TYR A 582 4.10 -64.36 -2.60
C TYR A 582 5.43 -63.68 -2.99
N LEU A 583 6.52 -64.19 -2.43
CA LEU A 583 7.85 -64.13 -3.06
C LEU A 583 8.34 -65.57 -3.29
N ARG A 584 8.97 -65.82 -4.44
CA ARG A 584 9.31 -67.13 -5.03
C ARG A 584 8.12 -68.00 -5.50
N SER A 585 7.84 -67.96 -6.79
CA SER A 585 7.85 -69.13 -7.70
C SER A 585 7.77 -68.61 -9.13
N ARG A 586 8.65 -69.08 -10.02
CA ARG A 586 8.74 -68.63 -11.43
C ARG A 586 7.86 -69.48 -12.36
N ASP A 587 7.04 -70.34 -11.76
CA ASP A 587 6.53 -71.56 -12.36
C ASP A 587 4.98 -71.59 -12.39
N ARG A 588 4.32 -70.41 -12.37
CA ARG A 588 2.84 -70.30 -12.27
C ARG A 588 2.12 -69.76 -13.49
N PHE A 589 2.79 -69.09 -14.43
CA PHE A 589 2.17 -68.71 -15.70
C PHE A 589 2.06 -69.90 -16.69
N ILE A 590 2.83 -70.98 -16.48
CA ILE A 590 2.69 -72.22 -17.25
C ILE A 590 1.51 -73.05 -16.71
N ARG A 591 0.29 -72.72 -17.15
CA ARG A 591 -0.71 -73.76 -17.43
C ARG A 591 -0.53 -74.23 -18.89
N PRO A 592 -0.72 -75.52 -19.20
CA PRO A 592 -0.26 -76.09 -20.46
C PRO A 592 -1.08 -75.58 -21.65
N MET A 593 -0.47 -74.71 -22.45
CA MET A 593 -0.96 -74.37 -23.79
C MET A 593 -0.77 -75.55 -24.78
N ASP A 594 -0.13 -76.64 -24.34
CA ASP A 594 0.10 -77.92 -25.05
C ASP A 594 -1.17 -78.69 -25.45
N LYS A 595 -2.36 -78.08 -25.31
CA LYS A 595 -3.66 -78.63 -25.74
C LYS A 595 -4.41 -77.71 -26.71
N ILE A 596 -3.83 -76.58 -27.11
CA ILE A 596 -4.37 -75.68 -28.13
C ILE A 596 -3.36 -75.63 -29.27
N ASP A 597 -3.76 -76.09 -30.45
CA ASP A 597 -2.91 -76.05 -31.63
C ASP A 597 -2.85 -74.62 -32.19
N LEU A 598 -1.75 -73.93 -31.89
CA LEU A 598 -1.47 -72.56 -32.33
C LEU A 598 -0.69 -72.50 -33.65
N GLY A 599 -0.23 -73.63 -34.19
CA GLY A 599 0.68 -73.68 -35.34
C GLY A 599 1.89 -72.74 -35.17
N ASP A 600 2.21 -72.00 -36.24
CA ASP A 600 3.35 -71.08 -36.30
C ASP A 600 3.27 -69.92 -35.29
N ASN A 601 2.07 -69.56 -34.80
CA ASN A 601 1.88 -68.43 -33.89
C ASN A 601 2.39 -68.69 -32.45
N ARG A 602 2.81 -69.93 -32.12
CA ARG A 602 3.22 -70.27 -30.75
C ARG A 602 4.39 -69.42 -30.23
N GLN A 603 5.42 -69.18 -31.06
CA GLN A 603 6.57 -68.34 -30.67
C GLN A 603 6.19 -66.86 -30.45
N HIS A 604 5.19 -66.36 -31.20
CA HIS A 604 4.66 -65.00 -31.04
C HIS A 604 3.83 -64.88 -29.75
N ALA A 605 3.01 -65.87 -29.44
CA ALA A 605 2.26 -65.95 -28.19
C ALA A 605 3.18 -66.04 -26.96
N ASP A 606 4.17 -66.93 -26.99
CA ASP A 606 5.15 -67.08 -25.90
C ASP A 606 5.94 -65.77 -25.65
N LYS A 607 6.26 -65.03 -26.72
CA LYS A 607 6.91 -63.72 -26.62
C LYS A 607 5.98 -62.64 -26.04
N LEU A 608 4.73 -62.53 -26.52
CA LEU A 608 3.76 -61.57 -25.99
C LEU A 608 3.50 -61.77 -24.49
N LEU A 609 3.53 -63.01 -24.01
CA LEU A 609 3.41 -63.33 -22.59
C LEU A 609 4.66 -62.94 -21.79
N ALA A 610 5.86 -63.12 -22.33
CA ALA A 610 7.10 -62.66 -21.70
C ALA A 610 7.18 -61.12 -21.62
N ASP A 611 6.80 -60.42 -22.70
CA ASP A 611 6.72 -58.95 -22.74
C ASP A 611 5.66 -58.44 -21.73
N PHE A 612 4.57 -59.19 -21.52
CA PHE A 612 3.53 -58.90 -20.52
C PHE A 612 4.02 -59.10 -19.07
N GLU A 613 4.76 -60.17 -18.77
CA GLU A 613 5.37 -60.39 -17.45
C GLU A 613 6.34 -59.26 -17.09
N ASP A 614 7.17 -58.80 -18.02
CA ASP A 614 8.13 -57.72 -17.75
C ASP A 614 7.43 -56.38 -17.47
N ILE A 615 6.36 -56.04 -18.21
CA ILE A 615 5.53 -54.85 -17.92
C ILE A 615 4.94 -54.92 -16.50
N LEU A 616 4.43 -56.08 -16.06
CA LEU A 616 3.91 -56.27 -14.70
C LEU A 616 4.99 -56.09 -13.62
N LEU A 617 6.20 -56.64 -13.86
CA LEU A 617 7.34 -56.46 -12.96
C LEU A 617 7.81 -55.00 -12.89
N GLN A 618 7.92 -54.33 -14.04
CA GLN A 618 8.25 -52.90 -14.13
C GLN A 618 7.22 -52.00 -13.44
N ILE A 619 5.93 -52.37 -13.45
CA ILE A 619 4.87 -51.65 -12.73
C ILE A 619 5.00 -51.84 -11.22
N ASN A 620 5.22 -53.07 -10.74
CA ASN A 620 5.36 -53.33 -9.31
C ASN A 620 6.65 -52.72 -8.72
N ALA A 621 7.74 -52.63 -9.50
CA ALA A 621 8.96 -51.91 -9.11
C ALA A 621 8.74 -50.39 -9.02
N ASP A 622 8.08 -49.79 -10.02
CA ASP A 622 7.67 -48.38 -10.01
C ASP A 622 6.79 -48.05 -8.79
N PHE A 623 5.88 -48.95 -8.41
CA PHE A 623 5.02 -48.79 -7.25
C PHE A 623 5.82 -48.62 -5.97
N HIS A 624 6.68 -49.57 -5.60
CA HIS A 624 7.42 -49.50 -4.33
C HIS A 624 8.32 -48.25 -4.24
N SER A 625 8.93 -47.82 -5.36
CA SER A 625 9.74 -46.59 -5.40
C SER A 625 8.91 -45.30 -5.20
N LYS A 626 7.61 -45.31 -5.52
CA LYS A 626 6.73 -44.13 -5.40
C LYS A 626 5.82 -44.16 -4.17
N GLU A 627 5.53 -45.36 -3.67
CA GLU A 627 4.89 -45.62 -2.37
C GLU A 627 5.74 -45.03 -1.22
N GLU A 628 7.06 -45.21 -1.26
CA GLU A 628 8.01 -44.58 -0.32
C GLU A 628 7.93 -43.04 -0.31
N ASN A 629 7.70 -42.42 -1.47
CA ASN A 629 7.52 -40.95 -1.59
C ASN A 629 6.16 -40.46 -1.07
N LEU A 630 5.13 -41.31 -1.02
CA LEU A 630 3.80 -40.98 -0.49
C LEU A 630 3.71 -41.10 1.04
N HIS A 631 4.65 -41.80 1.68
CA HIS A 631 4.76 -41.90 3.13
C HIS A 631 5.29 -40.63 3.82
N THR A 632 5.80 -39.65 3.06
CA THR A 632 6.19 -38.34 3.61
C THR A 632 4.98 -37.58 4.16
N PRO A 633 5.12 -36.80 5.26
CA PRO A 633 4.05 -35.93 5.73
C PRO A 633 3.67 -34.90 4.66
N THR A 634 2.39 -34.49 4.65
CA THR A 634 1.85 -33.58 3.63
C THR A 634 2.31 -32.14 3.94
N PRO A 635 3.02 -31.44 3.03
CA PRO A 635 3.65 -30.14 3.32
C PRO A 635 2.72 -29.09 3.92
N THR A 636 3.26 -28.38 4.91
CA THR A 636 2.60 -27.37 5.74
C THR A 636 3.32 -26.02 5.69
N GLY A 637 2.59 -24.94 5.95
CA GLY A 637 3.15 -23.59 6.08
C GLY A 637 4.12 -23.18 4.97
N VAL A 638 5.32 -22.74 5.37
CA VAL A 638 6.38 -22.27 4.47
C VAL A 638 6.86 -23.35 3.47
N GLN A 639 6.71 -24.63 3.79
CA GLN A 639 7.06 -25.72 2.85
C GLN A 639 6.25 -25.62 1.54
N ILE A 640 5.02 -25.09 1.61
CA ILE A 640 4.10 -24.95 0.48
C ILE A 640 4.60 -23.91 -0.54
N GLU A 641 5.34 -22.89 -0.11
CA GLU A 641 5.89 -21.84 -0.98
C GLU A 641 7.14 -22.30 -1.74
N ASN A 642 7.86 -23.28 -1.21
CA ASN A 642 9.00 -23.91 -1.88
C ASN A 642 8.57 -24.98 -2.91
N LEU A 643 7.27 -25.32 -2.98
CA LEU A 643 6.73 -26.20 -4.02
C LEU A 643 6.39 -25.41 -5.29
N PRO A 644 6.63 -25.95 -6.49
CA PRO A 644 6.09 -25.39 -7.73
C PRO A 644 4.58 -25.17 -7.65
N THR A 645 4.09 -24.09 -8.28
CA THR A 645 2.65 -23.74 -8.33
C THR A 645 1.79 -24.94 -8.74
N ASP A 646 2.25 -25.63 -9.78
CA ASP A 646 1.56 -26.72 -10.47
C ASP A 646 1.92 -28.10 -9.89
N PHE A 647 2.50 -28.17 -8.69
CA PHE A 647 2.80 -29.42 -8.01
C PHE A 647 1.53 -30.09 -7.45
N THR A 648 1.33 -31.35 -7.79
CA THR A 648 0.35 -32.28 -7.21
C THR A 648 0.98 -33.66 -7.13
N TYR A 649 0.61 -34.45 -6.11
CA TYR A 649 1.06 -35.83 -5.96
C TYR A 649 0.61 -36.71 -7.14
N ASN A 650 -0.54 -36.42 -7.77
CA ASN A 650 -0.97 -37.05 -9.01
C ASN A 650 0.05 -36.94 -10.18
N ARG A 651 0.94 -35.94 -10.18
CA ARG A 651 2.04 -35.87 -11.18
C ARG A 651 3.06 -37.00 -10.98
N ILE A 652 3.31 -37.45 -9.75
CA ILE A 652 4.22 -38.57 -9.45
C ILE A 652 3.66 -39.87 -10.03
N LEU A 653 2.35 -40.08 -9.94
CA LEU A 653 1.66 -41.24 -10.52
C LEU A 653 1.54 -41.21 -12.04
N THR A 654 1.79 -40.08 -12.71
CA THR A 654 1.57 -39.95 -14.17
C THR A 654 2.40 -40.95 -14.98
N SER A 655 3.58 -41.37 -14.52
CA SER A 655 4.37 -42.41 -15.21
C SER A 655 3.91 -43.83 -14.90
N ILE A 656 3.31 -44.10 -13.73
CA ILE A 656 2.65 -45.40 -13.45
C ILE A 656 1.37 -45.50 -14.29
N ARG A 657 0.56 -44.43 -14.32
CA ARG A 657 -0.68 -44.37 -15.10
C ARG A 657 -0.44 -44.76 -16.56
N ARG A 658 0.57 -44.17 -17.20
CA ARG A 658 0.98 -44.53 -18.58
C ARG A 658 1.34 -46.01 -18.71
N LYS A 659 2.12 -46.59 -17.79
CA LYS A 659 2.44 -48.02 -17.80
C LYS A 659 1.19 -48.90 -17.64
N ILE A 660 0.22 -48.48 -16.83
CA ILE A 660 -1.07 -49.19 -16.65
C ILE A 660 -2.00 -49.01 -17.85
N ASP A 661 -1.99 -47.86 -18.51
CA ASP A 661 -2.68 -47.65 -19.78
C ASP A 661 -2.10 -48.57 -20.87
N THR A 662 -0.77 -48.71 -20.94
CA THR A 662 -0.07 -49.70 -21.79
C THR A 662 -0.41 -51.14 -21.40
N LEU A 663 -0.45 -51.47 -20.11
CA LEU A 663 -0.84 -52.81 -19.63
C LEU A 663 -2.28 -53.16 -20.07
N ASN A 664 -3.22 -52.22 -19.94
CA ASN A 664 -4.59 -52.40 -20.40
C ASN A 664 -4.67 -52.56 -21.93
N GLN A 665 -3.86 -51.81 -22.69
CA GLN A 665 -3.73 -51.99 -24.14
C GLN A 665 -3.18 -53.38 -24.50
N PHE A 666 -2.15 -53.88 -23.79
CA PHE A 666 -1.62 -55.24 -23.96
C PHE A 666 -2.67 -56.31 -23.64
N ILE A 667 -3.43 -56.15 -22.55
CA ILE A 667 -4.58 -57.02 -22.22
C ILE A 667 -5.62 -57.01 -23.34
N HIS A 668 -5.87 -55.86 -23.99
CA HIS A 668 -6.77 -55.76 -25.14
C HIS A 668 -6.20 -56.38 -26.42
N GLN A 669 -4.89 -56.29 -26.65
CA GLN A 669 -4.21 -56.90 -27.79
C GLN A 669 -4.20 -58.44 -27.67
N ILE A 670 -3.82 -58.97 -26.50
CA ILE A 670 -3.92 -60.40 -26.16
C ILE A 670 -5.37 -60.91 -26.35
N LYS A 671 -6.38 -60.09 -26.00
CA LYS A 671 -7.80 -60.38 -26.25
C LYS A 671 -8.21 -60.44 -27.72
N GLN A 672 -7.51 -59.77 -28.62
CA GLN A 672 -7.76 -59.81 -30.06
C GLN A 672 -6.97 -60.94 -30.75
N GLU A 673 -5.70 -61.14 -30.39
CA GLU A 673 -4.80 -62.07 -31.10
C GLU A 673 -4.94 -63.54 -30.66
N LEU A 674 -5.26 -63.82 -29.38
CA LEU A 674 -5.38 -65.20 -28.87
C LEU A 674 -6.83 -65.68 -28.63
N GLY A 675 -7.82 -64.79 -28.79
CA GLY A 675 -9.24 -65.11 -28.73
C GLY A 675 -9.78 -65.44 -27.34
N ALA A 676 -11.11 -65.31 -27.17
CA ALA A 676 -11.76 -65.31 -25.86
C ALA A 676 -11.58 -66.60 -25.02
N TYR A 677 -11.22 -67.73 -25.62
CA TYR A 677 -11.11 -69.03 -24.93
C TYR A 677 -9.87 -69.12 -24.01
N VAL A 678 -8.86 -68.27 -24.23
CA VAL A 678 -7.66 -68.16 -23.35
C VAL A 678 -7.96 -67.33 -22.08
N ILE A 679 -9.15 -66.70 -21.98
CA ILE A 679 -9.33 -65.44 -21.24
C ILE A 679 -10.50 -65.51 -20.25
N GLN A 680 -10.72 -66.67 -19.63
CA GLN A 680 -11.54 -66.76 -18.41
C GLN A 680 -10.76 -66.38 -17.14
N ASP A 681 -9.43 -66.53 -17.12
CA ASP A 681 -8.61 -66.30 -15.93
C ASP A 681 -7.71 -65.03 -15.98
N PHE A 682 -7.43 -64.41 -17.14
CA PHE A 682 -6.52 -63.23 -17.18
C PHE A 682 -7.03 -61.97 -16.46
N ASN A 683 -8.34 -61.71 -16.49
CA ASN A 683 -8.95 -60.63 -15.70
C ASN A 683 -9.02 -60.97 -14.20
N ASN A 684 -8.83 -62.25 -13.85
CA ASN A 684 -8.82 -62.79 -12.48
C ASN A 684 -7.40 -63.15 -12.03
N ASP A 685 -6.37 -62.86 -12.84
CA ASP A 685 -5.00 -63.25 -12.54
C ASP A 685 -4.54 -62.57 -11.25
N PRO A 686 -4.02 -63.32 -10.26
CA PRO A 686 -3.73 -62.77 -8.94
C PRO A 686 -2.65 -61.68 -8.95
N MET A 687 -1.77 -61.62 -9.95
CA MET A 687 -0.77 -60.56 -10.08
C MET A 687 -1.35 -59.31 -10.75
N VAL A 688 -2.16 -59.48 -11.81
CA VAL A 688 -2.89 -58.37 -12.45
C VAL A 688 -3.88 -57.74 -11.47
N VAL A 689 -4.62 -58.55 -10.71
CA VAL A 689 -5.58 -58.11 -9.69
C VAL A 689 -4.87 -57.42 -8.53
N ASP A 690 -3.73 -57.93 -8.05
CA ASP A 690 -2.93 -57.26 -7.01
C ASP A 690 -2.38 -55.90 -7.50
N ILE A 691 -1.89 -55.82 -8.73
CA ILE A 691 -1.44 -54.56 -9.36
C ILE A 691 -2.58 -53.55 -9.53
N MET A 692 -3.78 -53.98 -9.95
CA MET A 692 -4.94 -53.09 -10.06
C MET A 692 -5.48 -52.65 -8.69
N ASN A 693 -5.42 -53.51 -7.67
CA ASN A 693 -5.78 -53.15 -6.29
C ASN A 693 -4.77 -52.16 -5.68
N LYS A 694 -3.46 -52.39 -5.87
CA LYS A 694 -2.39 -51.45 -5.51
C LYS A 694 -2.55 -50.11 -6.22
N TRP A 695 -2.84 -50.12 -7.52
CA TRP A 695 -3.13 -48.90 -8.29
C TRP A 695 -4.29 -48.12 -7.69
N SER A 696 -5.43 -48.79 -7.46
CA SER A 696 -6.62 -48.17 -6.87
C SER A 696 -6.34 -47.60 -5.47
N HIS A 697 -5.61 -48.33 -4.62
CA HIS A 697 -5.23 -47.87 -3.29
C HIS A 697 -4.28 -46.66 -3.32
N ILE A 698 -3.22 -46.72 -4.13
CA ILE A 698 -2.23 -45.66 -4.26
C ILE A 698 -2.81 -44.43 -4.97
N GLN A 699 -3.73 -44.60 -5.92
CA GLN A 699 -4.50 -43.51 -6.53
C GLN A 699 -5.43 -42.85 -5.50
N SER A 700 -6.12 -43.63 -4.66
CA SER A 700 -6.95 -43.10 -3.57
C SER A 700 -6.11 -42.31 -2.56
N LEU A 701 -4.97 -42.87 -2.11
CA LEU A 701 -4.04 -42.22 -1.18
C LEU A 701 -3.44 -40.95 -1.78
N THR A 702 -3.14 -40.94 -3.08
CA THR A 702 -2.61 -39.78 -3.81
C THR A 702 -3.65 -38.68 -3.95
N ASN A 703 -4.92 -39.02 -4.20
CA ASN A 703 -6.02 -38.05 -4.20
C ASN A 703 -6.23 -37.47 -2.81
N GLU A 704 -6.24 -38.30 -1.76
CA GLU A 704 -6.35 -37.83 -0.37
C GLU A 704 -5.17 -36.91 0.02
N LYS A 705 -3.95 -37.22 -0.44
CA LYS A 705 -2.76 -36.36 -0.30
C LYS A 705 -2.88 -35.04 -1.04
N ASP A 706 -3.43 -35.04 -2.26
CA ASP A 706 -3.69 -33.81 -3.02
C ASP A 706 -4.82 -32.98 -2.40
N ASP A 707 -5.87 -33.60 -1.86
CA ASP A 707 -6.95 -32.91 -1.13
C ASP A 707 -6.44 -32.30 0.18
N GLN A 708 -5.60 -33.02 0.93
CA GLN A 708 -4.89 -32.47 2.10
C GLN A 708 -3.95 -31.32 1.70
N LEU A 709 -3.18 -31.44 0.62
CA LEU A 709 -2.29 -30.38 0.13
C LEU A 709 -3.09 -29.14 -0.31
N ASN A 710 -4.25 -29.33 -0.93
CA ASN A 710 -5.16 -28.24 -1.31
C ASN A 710 -5.79 -27.57 -0.09
N GLN A 711 -6.20 -28.33 0.93
CA GLN A 711 -6.66 -27.77 2.20
C GLN A 711 -5.55 -26.99 2.92
N ASN A 712 -4.33 -27.54 2.99
CA ASN A 712 -3.16 -26.84 3.55
C ASN A 712 -2.86 -25.54 2.77
N ARG A 713 -2.91 -25.59 1.43
CA ARG A 713 -2.78 -24.39 0.56
C ARG A 713 -3.86 -23.35 0.81
N GLN A 714 -5.10 -23.75 1.12
CA GLN A 714 -6.18 -22.83 1.48
C GLN A 714 -6.00 -22.23 2.88
N ARG A 715 -5.68 -23.05 3.89
CA ARG A 715 -5.43 -22.58 5.27
C ARG A 715 -4.22 -21.63 5.32
N TRP A 716 -3.15 -21.92 4.59
CA TRP A 716 -1.96 -21.05 4.53
C TRP A 716 -2.27 -19.69 3.89
N LYS A 717 -3.09 -19.66 2.81
CA LYS A 717 -3.59 -18.41 2.22
C LYS A 717 -4.50 -17.63 3.16
N LEU A 718 -5.35 -18.32 3.93
CA LEU A 718 -6.21 -17.69 4.94
C LEU A 718 -5.37 -17.06 6.06
N PHE A 719 -4.39 -17.79 6.59
CA PHE A 719 -3.45 -17.33 7.61
C PHE A 719 -2.66 -16.10 7.13
N LYS A 720 -2.07 -16.12 5.92
CA LYS A 720 -1.40 -14.93 5.37
C LYS A 720 -2.33 -13.72 5.28
N ARG A 721 -3.55 -13.88 4.74
CA ARG A 721 -4.50 -12.76 4.63
C ARG A 721 -4.96 -12.25 6.00
N GLN A 722 -5.11 -13.12 7.00
CA GLN A 722 -5.42 -12.69 8.37
C GLN A 722 -4.24 -11.96 9.02
N LEU A 723 -3.01 -12.42 8.80
CA LEU A 723 -1.79 -11.76 9.28
C LEU A 723 -1.60 -10.39 8.63
N GLU A 724 -1.74 -10.28 7.31
CA GLU A 724 -1.71 -9.02 6.55
C GLU A 724 -2.80 -8.04 7.05
N ASN A 725 -4.02 -8.53 7.31
CA ASN A 725 -5.09 -7.74 7.89
C ASN A 725 -4.75 -7.25 9.31
N LEU A 726 -4.19 -8.12 10.17
CA LEU A 726 -3.80 -7.76 11.55
C LEU A 726 -2.62 -6.78 11.57
N GLU A 727 -1.69 -6.90 10.64
CA GLU A 727 -0.58 -5.94 10.46
C GLU A 727 -1.13 -4.57 10.07
N LEU A 728 -1.94 -4.50 9.02
CA LEU A 728 -2.59 -3.27 8.55
C LEU A 728 -3.50 -2.64 9.61
N LEU A 729 -4.25 -3.44 10.38
CA LEU A 729 -5.02 -2.97 11.52
C LEU A 729 -4.11 -2.46 12.65
N SER A 730 -3.01 -3.14 12.97
CA SER A 730 -2.06 -2.68 13.99
C SER A 730 -1.39 -1.37 13.61
N GLU A 731 -1.02 -1.19 12.34
CA GLU A 731 -0.46 0.05 11.79
C GLU A 731 -1.49 1.17 11.82
N GLN A 732 -2.73 0.91 11.41
CA GLN A 732 -3.84 1.86 11.53
C GLN A 732 -4.05 2.28 12.99
N PHE A 733 -4.11 1.35 13.95
CA PHE A 733 -4.27 1.71 15.37
C PHE A 733 -3.08 2.54 15.88
N THR A 734 -1.83 2.23 15.53
CA THR A 734 -0.68 3.07 15.90
C THR A 734 -0.67 4.45 15.23
N SER A 735 -1.20 4.55 14.00
CA SER A 735 -1.29 5.81 13.26
C SER A 735 -2.50 6.67 13.68
N SER A 736 -3.47 6.09 14.40
CA SER A 736 -4.76 6.71 14.70
C SER A 736 -5.11 6.85 16.18
N GLU A 737 -4.18 6.64 17.11
CA GLU A 737 -4.37 7.05 18.52
C GLU A 737 -4.83 8.52 18.65
N HIS A 738 -4.38 9.40 17.74
CA HIS A 738 -4.78 10.81 17.70
C HIS A 738 -6.12 11.09 16.97
N SER A 739 -6.65 10.15 16.18
CA SER A 739 -7.82 10.38 15.30
C SER A 739 -9.02 9.47 15.58
N LEU A 740 -8.84 8.25 16.09
CA LEU A 740 -9.92 7.41 16.61
C LEU A 740 -10.70 8.13 17.72
N SER A 741 -10.00 8.86 18.59
CA SER A 741 -10.59 9.71 19.64
C SER A 741 -11.45 10.88 19.13
N ARG A 742 -11.49 11.13 17.81
CA ARG A 742 -12.35 12.14 17.17
C ARG A 742 -13.41 11.54 16.23
N SER A 743 -13.34 10.24 15.92
CA SER A 743 -14.17 9.60 14.90
C SER A 743 -15.16 8.56 15.46
N MET A 744 -14.80 7.86 16.54
CA MET A 744 -15.66 6.87 17.19
C MET A 744 -16.58 7.60 18.19
N HIS A 745 -17.88 7.33 18.14
CA HIS A 745 -18.89 8.12 18.87
C HIS A 745 -19.21 7.56 20.26
N SER A 746 -18.71 6.37 20.60
CA SER A 746 -18.77 5.80 21.94
C SER A 746 -17.49 5.03 22.32
N LYS A 747 -17.24 4.90 23.63
CA LYS A 747 -16.31 3.88 24.16
C LYS A 747 -16.78 2.44 23.85
N ALA A 748 -18.05 2.25 23.51
CA ALA A 748 -18.58 0.97 23.04
C ALA A 748 -18.00 0.58 21.68
N ASP A 749 -18.07 1.46 20.66
CA ASP A 749 -17.58 1.19 19.30
C ASP A 749 -16.09 0.79 19.29
N VAL A 750 -15.29 1.47 20.12
CA VAL A 750 -13.85 1.17 20.28
C VAL A 750 -13.64 -0.20 20.94
N LYS A 751 -14.49 -0.59 21.91
CA LYS A 751 -14.41 -1.92 22.53
C LYS A 751 -14.87 -3.01 21.57
N GLU A 752 -15.98 -2.81 20.86
CA GLU A 752 -16.52 -3.77 19.89
C GLU A 752 -15.46 -4.11 18.82
N ARG A 753 -14.77 -3.09 18.29
CA ARG A 753 -13.65 -3.29 17.36
C ARG A 753 -12.41 -3.95 17.98
N LEU A 754 -12.12 -3.71 19.27
CA LEU A 754 -11.04 -4.40 19.96
C LEU A 754 -11.39 -5.88 20.23
N ASP A 755 -12.65 -6.18 20.53
CA ASP A 755 -13.15 -7.54 20.69
C ASP A 755 -13.13 -8.29 19.32
N GLU A 756 -13.53 -7.64 18.21
CA GLU A 756 -13.37 -8.16 16.84
C GLU A 756 -11.90 -8.50 16.51
N ILE A 757 -10.98 -7.59 16.83
CA ILE A 757 -9.54 -7.78 16.61
C ILE A 757 -8.98 -8.89 17.50
N GLU A 758 -9.45 -9.04 18.74
CA GLU A 758 -9.04 -10.16 19.60
C GLU A 758 -9.51 -11.51 19.02
N VAL A 759 -10.72 -11.58 18.45
CA VAL A 759 -11.21 -12.78 17.76
C VAL A 759 -10.36 -13.10 16.52
N LEU A 760 -10.01 -12.10 15.71
CA LEU A 760 -9.11 -12.28 14.56
C LEU A 760 -7.70 -12.73 14.99
N LEU A 761 -7.15 -12.14 16.05
CA LEU A 761 -5.83 -12.47 16.59
C LEU A 761 -5.80 -13.89 17.18
N ARG A 762 -6.84 -14.31 17.91
CA ARG A 762 -7.02 -15.70 18.37
C ARG A 762 -7.09 -16.67 17.20
N SER A 763 -7.95 -16.42 16.21
CA SER A 763 -8.07 -17.27 15.01
C SER A 763 -6.75 -17.39 14.23
N THR A 764 -5.97 -16.32 14.15
CA THR A 764 -4.66 -16.33 13.46
C THR A 764 -3.62 -17.12 14.25
N ILE A 765 -3.63 -17.03 15.58
CA ILE A 765 -2.76 -17.83 16.46
C ILE A 765 -3.16 -19.33 16.43
N GLU A 766 -4.45 -19.65 16.42
CA GLU A 766 -4.96 -21.02 16.28
C GLU A 766 -4.49 -21.66 14.96
N LEU A 767 -4.67 -20.96 13.83
CA LEU A 767 -4.10 -21.39 12.55
C LEU A 767 -2.56 -21.47 12.59
N SER A 768 -1.89 -20.59 13.33
CA SER A 768 -0.42 -20.63 13.45
C SER A 768 0.07 -21.95 14.04
N HIS A 769 -0.61 -22.46 15.08
CA HIS A 769 -0.22 -23.71 15.73
C HIS A 769 -0.42 -24.94 14.84
N GLU A 770 -1.21 -24.86 13.77
CA GLU A 770 -1.33 -25.94 12.76
C GLU A 770 -0.10 -26.05 11.83
N PHE A 771 0.75 -25.02 11.75
CA PHE A 771 1.91 -24.96 10.84
C PHE A 771 3.27 -25.11 11.56
N ASN A 772 3.30 -25.76 12.71
CA ASN A 772 4.44 -25.82 13.63
C ASN A 772 5.64 -26.66 13.13
N ASP A 773 6.30 -26.17 12.08
CA ASP A 773 7.61 -26.63 11.60
C ASP A 773 8.73 -25.80 12.26
N ASN A 774 9.76 -26.47 12.80
CA ASN A 774 10.93 -25.87 13.47
C ASN A 774 11.88 -25.10 12.52
N SER A 775 11.35 -24.27 11.63
CA SER A 775 12.10 -23.42 10.72
C SER A 775 12.39 -22.06 11.37
N ASN A 776 13.56 -21.46 11.08
CA ASN A 776 13.88 -20.10 11.54
C ASN A 776 12.87 -19.04 11.06
N ILE A 777 12.19 -19.31 9.95
CA ILE A 777 11.13 -18.46 9.40
C ILE A 777 9.87 -18.51 10.29
N TRP A 778 9.54 -19.68 10.86
CA TRP A 778 8.44 -19.82 11.80
C TRP A 778 8.66 -19.00 13.08
N ILE A 779 9.86 -19.03 13.63
CA ILE A 779 10.24 -18.25 14.83
C ILE A 779 10.09 -16.74 14.58
N LEU A 780 10.39 -16.26 13.35
CA LEU A 780 10.18 -14.87 12.97
C LEU A 780 8.69 -14.50 12.86
N PHE A 781 7.84 -15.39 12.34
CA PHE A 781 6.39 -15.19 12.31
C PHE A 781 5.77 -15.23 13.72
N GLU A 782 6.19 -16.16 14.58
CA GLU A 782 5.74 -16.24 15.97
C GLU A 782 6.13 -14.98 16.75
N HIS A 783 7.37 -14.50 16.59
CA HIS A 783 7.82 -13.22 17.15
C HIS A 783 7.03 -12.02 16.62
N ARG A 784 6.65 -12.01 15.33
CA ARG A 784 5.82 -10.94 14.74
C ARG A 784 4.39 -10.96 15.27
N LEU A 785 3.78 -12.14 15.39
CA LEU A 785 2.46 -12.34 16.01
C LEU A 785 2.48 -11.96 17.50
N GLN A 786 3.54 -12.31 18.23
CA GLN A 786 3.71 -11.94 19.64
C GLN A 786 3.88 -10.42 19.80
N LEU A 787 4.66 -9.74 18.94
CA LEU A 787 4.74 -8.27 18.92
C LEU A 787 3.39 -7.59 18.64
N ILE A 788 2.59 -8.13 17.71
CA ILE A 788 1.24 -7.63 17.40
C ILE A 788 0.31 -7.84 18.61
N LYS A 789 0.37 -9.02 19.23
CA LYS A 789 -0.38 -9.37 20.45
C LYS A 789 0.02 -8.51 21.65
N ASP A 790 1.30 -8.22 21.86
CA ASP A 790 1.77 -7.35 22.95
C ASP A 790 1.33 -5.90 22.76
N LYS A 791 1.40 -5.37 21.52
CA LYS A 791 0.81 -4.07 21.15
C LYS A 791 -0.69 -4.04 21.44
N PHE A 792 -1.44 -5.06 21.03
CA PHE A 792 -2.89 -5.09 21.24
C PHE A 792 -3.29 -5.36 22.70
N GLN A 793 -2.52 -6.12 23.47
CA GLN A 793 -2.75 -6.27 24.93
C GLN A 793 -2.44 -4.96 25.67
N TYR A 794 -1.42 -4.20 25.25
CA TYR A 794 -1.16 -2.86 25.76
C TYR A 794 -2.31 -1.88 25.47
N SER A 795 -2.88 -1.87 24.25
CA SER A 795 -4.05 -1.04 23.95
C SER A 795 -5.33 -1.52 24.62
N HIS A 796 -5.56 -2.84 24.69
CA HIS A 796 -6.76 -3.42 25.29
C HIS A 796 -6.78 -3.16 26.80
N THR A 797 -5.68 -3.40 27.52
CA THR A 797 -5.60 -3.12 28.98
C THR A 797 -5.82 -1.65 29.33
N ARG A 798 -5.40 -0.72 28.45
CA ARG A 798 -5.67 0.72 28.56
C ARG A 798 -7.15 1.06 28.32
N SER A 799 -7.82 0.36 27.39
CA SER A 799 -9.27 0.53 27.14
C SER A 799 -10.19 -0.14 28.18
N SER A 800 -9.74 -1.26 28.78
CA SER A 800 -10.56 -2.16 29.60
C SER A 800 -10.48 -1.91 31.11
N SER A 801 -9.97 -0.74 31.54
CA SER A 801 -9.65 -0.43 32.95
C SER A 801 -10.44 0.78 33.51
N PRO A 802 -11.75 0.66 33.84
CA PRO A 802 -12.62 1.82 34.10
C PRO A 802 -12.39 2.52 35.46
N THR A 803 -11.62 1.91 36.35
CA THR A 803 -11.62 2.19 37.80
C THR A 803 -10.34 2.85 38.34
N ARG A 804 -9.26 2.94 37.54
CA ARG A 804 -7.98 3.53 37.98
C ARG A 804 -7.75 4.93 37.43
N GLU A 805 -8.01 5.15 36.14
CA GLU A 805 -7.92 6.48 35.52
C GLU A 805 -8.90 7.48 36.15
N SER A 806 -10.16 7.08 36.33
CA SER A 806 -11.25 7.95 36.81
C SER A 806 -10.99 8.58 38.17
N LYS A 807 -10.27 7.89 39.06
CA LYS A 807 -9.90 8.41 40.39
C LYS A 807 -8.61 9.25 40.37
N ILE A 808 -7.59 8.82 39.63
CA ILE A 808 -6.37 9.64 39.45
C ILE A 808 -6.73 10.97 38.79
N ASN A 809 -7.64 10.95 37.81
CA ASN A 809 -8.08 12.13 37.07
C ASN A 809 -9.08 13.03 37.83
N SER A 810 -9.75 12.53 38.88
CA SER A 810 -10.48 13.38 39.83
C SER A 810 -9.53 14.07 40.80
N ASP A 811 -8.54 13.33 41.29
CA ASP A 811 -7.68 13.80 42.37
C ASP A 811 -6.70 14.86 41.85
N THR A 812 -6.11 14.69 40.66
CA THR A 812 -5.31 15.74 39.99
C THR A 812 -6.12 16.97 39.63
N LYS A 813 -7.38 16.80 39.18
CA LYS A 813 -8.27 17.92 38.86
C LYS A 813 -8.63 18.75 40.09
N ASN A 814 -8.86 18.10 41.23
CA ASN A 814 -9.09 18.77 42.51
C ASN A 814 -7.83 19.50 43.00
N GLU A 815 -6.65 18.90 42.82
CA GLU A 815 -5.38 19.56 43.18
C GLU A 815 -5.08 20.78 42.30
N LEU A 816 -5.35 20.72 41.00
CA LEU A 816 -5.22 21.89 40.09
C LEU A 816 -6.21 23.01 40.44
N LEU A 817 -7.42 22.69 40.92
CA LEU A 817 -8.37 23.68 41.43
C LEU A 817 -7.88 24.34 42.73
N GLU A 818 -7.30 23.57 43.65
CA GLU A 818 -6.68 24.11 44.87
C GLU A 818 -5.49 25.02 44.54
N ILE A 819 -4.58 24.56 43.66
CA ILE A 819 -3.43 25.33 43.20
C ILE A 819 -3.88 26.63 42.53
N ASN A 820 -4.89 26.60 41.64
CA ASN A 820 -5.37 27.83 41.00
C ASN A 820 -5.93 28.83 42.03
N SER A 821 -6.66 28.37 43.04
CA SER A 821 -7.15 29.21 44.15
C SER A 821 -6.00 29.82 44.97
N GLN A 822 -4.92 29.07 45.17
CA GLN A 822 -3.70 29.57 45.82
C GLN A 822 -2.97 30.59 44.93
N VAL A 823 -2.97 30.42 43.59
CA VAL A 823 -2.49 31.43 42.63
C VAL A 823 -3.37 32.69 42.63
N ASP A 824 -4.71 32.56 42.69
CA ASP A 824 -5.63 33.70 42.81
C ASP A 824 -5.30 34.55 44.05
N HIS A 825 -4.97 33.90 45.18
CA HIS A 825 -4.56 34.58 46.40
C HIS A 825 -3.17 35.24 46.28
N LEU A 826 -2.19 34.59 45.64
CA LEU A 826 -0.86 35.18 45.41
C LEU A 826 -0.88 36.32 44.40
N GLU A 827 -1.72 36.28 43.37
CA GLU A 827 -1.95 37.44 42.49
C GLU A 827 -2.58 38.59 43.28
N THR A 828 -3.58 38.31 44.11
CA THR A 828 -4.21 39.35 44.96
C THR A 828 -3.18 39.98 45.90
N LEU A 829 -2.33 39.17 46.54
CA LEU A 829 -1.22 39.65 47.38
C LEU A 829 -0.19 40.47 46.57
N ALA A 830 0.21 40.00 45.39
CA ALA A 830 1.18 40.69 44.54
C ALA A 830 0.66 42.03 44.00
N HIS A 831 -0.64 42.14 43.69
CA HIS A 831 -1.26 43.42 43.30
C HIS A 831 -1.57 44.33 44.51
N SER A 832 -1.69 43.78 45.73
CA SER A 832 -1.84 44.58 46.96
C SER A 832 -0.52 45.21 47.45
N LEU A 833 0.62 44.82 46.86
CA LEU A 833 1.92 45.42 47.15
C LEU A 833 2.05 46.73 46.36
N GLU A 834 1.69 47.83 47.01
CA GLU A 834 1.81 49.18 46.47
C GLU A 834 3.23 49.44 45.90
N PRO A 835 3.34 50.12 44.73
CA PRO A 835 4.62 50.44 44.14
C PRO A 835 5.46 51.26 45.13
N ILE A 836 6.71 50.85 45.33
CA ILE A 836 7.56 51.38 46.40
C ILE A 836 7.98 52.81 46.03
N ASP A 837 7.47 53.81 46.75
CA ASP A 837 7.86 55.20 46.52
C ASP A 837 9.33 55.41 46.87
N ASN A 838 10.05 56.14 46.01
CA ASN A 838 11.47 56.42 46.16
C ASN A 838 11.79 57.28 47.40
N ASN A 839 10.77 57.87 48.02
CA ASN A 839 10.88 58.69 49.24
C ASN A 839 10.44 57.96 50.53
N GLU A 840 10.05 56.68 50.48
CA GLU A 840 9.40 55.98 51.60
C GLU A 840 10.37 55.56 52.72
N MET A 841 10.71 56.51 53.60
CA MET A 841 11.69 56.36 54.70
C MET A 841 11.30 55.40 55.84
N ASN A 842 10.06 54.86 55.87
CA ASN A 842 9.59 54.08 57.02
C ASN A 842 10.10 52.62 57.00
N GLN A 843 11.19 52.36 57.74
CA GLN A 843 11.83 51.04 57.83
C GLN A 843 10.88 49.91 58.26
N ASN A 844 9.84 50.17 59.05
CA ASN A 844 8.87 49.15 59.47
C ASN A 844 7.89 48.79 58.35
N ILE A 845 7.52 49.75 57.50
CA ILE A 845 6.75 49.47 56.29
C ILE A 845 7.62 48.68 55.30
N ASN A 846 8.88 49.09 55.08
CA ASN A 846 9.80 48.38 54.19
C ASN A 846 10.11 46.95 54.68
N ARG A 847 10.23 46.71 55.99
CA ARG A 847 10.31 45.35 56.57
C ARG A 847 9.03 44.55 56.38
N THR A 848 7.86 45.19 56.50
CA THR A 848 6.56 44.53 56.26
C THR A 848 6.39 44.15 54.79
N LYS A 849 6.67 45.07 53.85
CA LYS A 849 6.68 44.81 52.40
C LYS A 849 7.66 43.66 52.07
N LEU A 850 8.89 43.69 52.60
CA LEU A 850 9.88 42.60 52.46
C LEU A 850 9.38 41.25 53.00
N HIS A 851 8.71 41.21 54.15
CA HIS A 851 8.13 39.96 54.68
C HIS A 851 7.03 39.39 53.77
N HIS A 852 6.24 40.24 53.10
CA HIS A 852 5.26 39.78 52.11
C HIS A 852 5.96 39.25 50.84
N PHE A 853 7.02 39.90 50.35
CA PHE A 853 7.82 39.36 49.23
C PHE A 853 8.46 38.01 49.57
N ILE A 854 9.01 37.83 50.78
CA ILE A 854 9.56 36.54 51.25
C ILE A 854 8.46 35.47 51.28
N ARG A 855 7.27 35.81 51.78
CA ARG A 855 6.13 34.88 51.82
C ARG A 855 5.69 34.46 50.41
N ILE A 856 5.45 35.42 49.52
CA ILE A 856 5.05 35.14 48.13
C ILE A 856 6.12 34.30 47.43
N HIS A 857 7.42 34.57 47.63
CA HIS A 857 8.48 33.76 47.03
C HIS A 857 8.44 32.29 47.50
N ASN A 858 8.33 32.05 48.80
CA ASN A 858 8.24 30.68 49.35
C ASN A 858 6.98 29.96 48.85
N ASP A 859 5.83 30.65 48.84
CA ASP A 859 4.56 30.09 48.37
C ASP A 859 4.63 29.80 46.84
N LEU A 860 5.32 30.63 46.05
CA LEU A 860 5.61 30.38 44.64
C LEU A 860 6.52 29.15 44.42
N GLU A 861 7.56 28.92 45.24
CA GLU A 861 8.39 27.70 45.13
C GLU A 861 7.55 26.45 45.38
N ILE A 862 6.77 26.43 46.46
CA ILE A 862 5.91 25.30 46.85
C ILE A 862 4.90 24.97 45.73
N LEU A 863 4.26 25.98 45.14
CA LEU A 863 3.32 25.78 44.03
C LEU A 863 4.00 25.26 42.76
N ASN A 864 5.22 25.73 42.46
CA ASN A 864 5.99 25.20 41.33
C ASN A 864 6.40 23.73 41.55
N GLU A 865 6.84 23.33 42.75
CA GLU A 865 7.14 21.92 43.03
C GLU A 865 5.89 21.03 42.93
N ARG A 866 4.73 21.49 43.44
CA ARG A 866 3.46 20.76 43.29
C ARG A 866 3.09 20.57 41.82
N LEU A 867 3.14 21.62 41.00
CA LEU A 867 2.88 21.52 39.55
C LEU A 867 3.86 20.61 38.82
N ILE A 868 5.15 20.66 39.16
CA ILE A 868 6.17 19.76 38.60
C ILE A 868 5.87 18.30 38.96
N ASN A 869 5.39 18.03 40.18
CA ASN A 869 5.03 16.67 40.61
C ASN A 869 3.71 16.18 39.98
N ILE A 870 2.70 17.04 39.82
CA ILE A 870 1.49 16.72 39.03
C ILE A 870 1.88 16.39 37.58
N ASN A 871 2.70 17.23 36.94
CA ASN A 871 3.17 17.03 35.58
C ASN A 871 3.88 15.66 35.42
N LYS A 872 4.86 15.36 36.28
CA LYS A 872 5.54 14.05 36.34
C LYS A 872 4.59 12.85 36.46
N ASN A 873 3.55 12.97 37.29
CA ASN A 873 2.56 11.90 37.47
C ASN A 873 1.64 11.76 36.24
N SER A 874 1.26 12.87 35.61
CA SER A 874 0.39 12.91 34.43
C SER A 874 1.04 12.39 33.14
N LEU A 875 2.37 12.46 33.03
CA LEU A 875 3.17 12.03 31.86
C LEU A 875 3.14 10.51 31.54
N SER A 876 2.33 9.72 32.25
CA SER A 876 2.28 8.26 32.12
C SER A 876 1.20 7.72 31.18
N ILE A 877 0.08 8.44 30.96
CA ILE A 877 -1.04 7.99 30.10
C ILE A 877 -1.72 9.19 29.42
N VAL A 878 -1.62 9.31 28.09
CA VAL A 878 -2.27 10.40 27.33
C VAL A 878 -3.76 10.12 27.11
N SER A 879 -4.61 11.12 27.38
CA SER A 879 -6.06 11.10 27.08
C SER A 879 -6.62 12.50 26.77
N SER A 880 -7.86 12.59 26.26
CA SER A 880 -8.46 13.88 25.87
C SER A 880 -8.68 14.85 27.03
N ASP A 881 -8.96 14.37 28.25
CA ASP A 881 -9.11 15.23 29.43
C ASP A 881 -7.78 15.91 29.82
N GLN A 882 -6.65 15.24 29.55
CA GLN A 882 -5.34 15.82 29.82
C GLN A 882 -5.05 17.03 28.93
N MET A 883 -5.54 17.12 27.70
CA MET A 883 -5.35 18.33 26.88
C MET A 883 -5.99 19.57 27.54
N ARG A 884 -7.07 19.39 28.31
CA ARG A 884 -7.65 20.46 29.12
C ARG A 884 -6.78 20.77 30.33
N GLN A 885 -6.42 19.75 31.12
CA GLN A 885 -5.55 19.92 32.30
C GLN A 885 -4.16 20.48 31.97
N ILE A 886 -3.58 20.17 30.81
CA ILE A 886 -2.30 20.69 30.33
C ILE A 886 -2.45 22.17 29.96
N ASN A 887 -3.58 22.58 29.38
CA ASN A 887 -3.86 23.99 29.12
C ASN A 887 -4.15 24.76 30.43
N ASP A 888 -4.88 24.15 31.38
CA ASP A 888 -5.10 24.69 32.71
C ASP A 888 -3.76 24.84 33.48
N MET A 889 -2.87 23.83 33.42
CA MET A 889 -1.52 23.89 33.99
C MET A 889 -0.63 24.94 33.32
N LYS A 890 -0.68 25.09 31.99
CA LYS A 890 0.03 26.17 31.28
C LYS A 890 -0.46 27.54 31.75
N LEU A 891 -1.76 27.74 31.83
CA LEU A 891 -2.36 28.99 32.31
C LEU A 891 -1.91 29.31 33.74
N ILE A 892 -1.94 28.32 34.64
CA ILE A 892 -1.43 28.47 36.02
C ILE A 892 0.08 28.79 36.02
N PHE A 893 0.88 28.16 35.15
CA PHE A 893 2.33 28.41 35.06
C PHE A 893 2.64 29.81 34.50
N ASP A 894 1.91 30.28 33.49
CA ASP A 894 2.03 31.63 32.94
C ASP A 894 1.66 32.70 33.99
N ARG A 895 0.61 32.45 34.78
CA ARG A 895 0.22 33.27 35.94
C ARG A 895 1.31 33.33 37.00
N LEU A 896 1.83 32.18 37.45
CA LEU A 896 2.95 32.10 38.40
C LEU A 896 4.19 32.85 37.89
N ASN A 897 4.51 32.76 36.60
CA ASN A 897 5.60 33.52 35.99
C ASN A 897 5.32 35.03 35.94
N SER A 898 4.07 35.45 35.76
CA SER A 898 3.66 36.86 35.87
C SER A 898 3.89 37.40 37.29
N ILE A 899 3.42 36.68 38.32
CA ILE A 899 3.67 37.02 39.73
C ILE A 899 5.18 37.10 40.01
N LYS A 900 5.97 36.12 39.54
CA LYS A 900 7.42 36.09 39.73
C LYS A 900 8.12 37.30 39.08
N ARG A 901 7.63 37.81 37.95
CA ARG A 901 8.11 39.05 37.31
C ARG A 901 7.77 40.29 38.13
N ILE A 902 6.53 40.41 38.62
CA ILE A 902 6.07 41.53 39.47
C ILE A 902 6.88 41.58 40.77
N VAL A 903 6.98 40.44 41.46
CA VAL A 903 7.77 40.28 42.71
C VAL A 903 9.23 40.65 42.49
N LYS A 904 9.86 40.18 41.39
CA LYS A 904 11.25 40.55 41.09
C LYS A 904 11.39 42.05 40.82
N LEU A 905 10.51 42.65 40.02
CA LEU A 905 10.57 44.08 39.68
C LEU A 905 10.51 44.96 40.95
N HIS A 906 9.69 44.59 41.93
CA HIS A 906 9.62 45.31 43.21
C HIS A 906 10.77 44.97 44.16
N LEU A 907 11.31 43.75 44.18
CA LEU A 907 12.55 43.43 44.91
C LEU A 907 13.74 44.24 44.37
N ASP A 908 13.90 44.33 43.05
CA ASP A 908 14.91 45.13 42.36
C ASP A 908 14.75 46.66 42.64
N GLN A 909 13.57 47.11 43.08
CA GLN A 909 13.32 48.49 43.55
C GLN A 909 13.67 48.63 45.04
N LEU A 910 13.23 47.68 45.87
CA LEU A 910 13.48 47.67 47.31
C LEU A 910 14.99 47.57 47.62
N GLU A 911 15.75 46.78 46.85
CA GLU A 911 17.21 46.72 46.95
C GLU A 911 17.87 48.06 46.63
N LYS A 912 17.41 48.77 45.58
CA LYS A 912 17.95 50.11 45.23
C LYS A 912 17.69 51.17 46.31
N LEU A 913 16.59 51.04 47.06
CA LEU A 913 16.27 51.94 48.17
C LEU A 913 16.97 51.55 49.48
N LEU A 914 17.21 50.26 49.72
CA LEU A 914 18.07 49.80 50.82
C LEU A 914 19.55 50.14 50.57
N ALA A 915 20.03 50.03 49.33
CA ALA A 915 21.40 50.40 48.93
C ALA A 915 21.69 51.90 49.06
N ARG A 916 20.68 52.77 48.92
CA ARG A 916 20.79 54.22 49.19
C ARG A 916 20.88 54.56 50.69
N ASN A 917 20.51 53.63 51.58
CA ASN A 917 20.52 53.81 53.03
C ASN A 917 21.66 52.97 53.64
N GLU A 918 22.90 53.42 53.48
CA GLU A 918 24.13 52.65 53.73
C GLU A 918 24.26 52.04 55.14
N LEU A 919 23.54 52.59 56.14
CA LEU A 919 23.50 52.10 57.51
C LEU A 919 22.41 51.02 57.73
N ASN A 920 22.75 49.76 57.41
CA ASN A 920 22.33 48.49 58.08
C ASN A 920 22.30 47.25 57.16
N LEU A 921 22.73 47.36 55.89
CA LEU A 921 22.80 46.23 54.95
C LEU A 921 23.63 45.03 55.48
N SER A 922 24.65 45.29 56.31
CA SER A 922 25.44 44.27 57.00
C SER A 922 24.65 43.49 58.05
N GLN A 923 23.91 44.19 58.94
CA GLN A 923 23.08 43.54 59.98
C GLN A 923 21.93 42.73 59.39
N MET A 924 21.35 43.13 58.26
CA MET A 924 20.27 42.35 57.62
C MET A 924 20.81 41.09 56.93
N ARG A 925 21.99 41.16 56.30
CA ARG A 925 22.66 40.00 55.68
C ARG A 925 23.12 38.95 56.69
N SER A 926 23.54 39.35 57.90
CA SER A 926 24.01 38.41 58.93
C SER A 926 22.90 37.61 59.64
N SER A 927 21.64 38.02 59.50
CA SER A 927 20.59 37.64 60.47
C SER A 927 19.41 36.87 59.89
N ASN A 928 19.37 36.62 58.58
CA ASN A 928 18.25 35.90 57.96
C ASN A 928 18.65 35.15 56.68
N ASN A 929 18.90 33.84 56.80
CA ASN A 929 19.27 32.95 55.69
C ASN A 929 18.27 33.01 54.51
N ASN A 930 17.00 33.33 54.76
CA ASN A 930 15.99 33.43 53.71
C ASN A 930 16.27 34.58 52.75
N PHE A 931 16.88 35.68 53.20
CA PHE A 931 17.24 36.82 52.33
C PHE A 931 18.35 36.44 51.34
N GLN A 932 19.29 35.58 51.75
CA GLN A 932 20.38 35.12 50.89
C GLN A 932 19.92 34.04 49.90
N ARG A 933 18.92 33.21 50.26
CA ARG A 933 18.26 32.29 49.31
C ARG A 933 17.45 33.00 48.24
N LEU A 934 16.70 34.05 48.60
CA LEU A 934 15.86 34.82 47.68
C LEU A 934 16.65 35.59 46.59
N TYR A 935 17.97 35.66 46.73
CA TYR A 935 18.90 36.30 45.79
C TYR A 935 19.61 35.28 44.87
N GLN A 936 19.48 33.98 45.10
CA GLN A 936 20.03 32.90 44.24
C GLN A 936 19.01 32.42 43.20
#